data_AF-A0A4Q7ZCT2-F1
#
_entry.id   AF-A0A4Q7ZCT2-F1
#
_cell.length_a   1.000
_cell.length_b   1.000
_cell.length_c   1.000
_cell.angle_alpha   90.00
_cell.angle_beta   90.00
_cell.angle_gamma   90.00
#
_symmetry.space_group_name_H-M   'P 1'
#
loop_
_entity.id
_entity.type
_entity.pdbx_description
1 polymer ?
#
loop_
_entity_poly.entity_id
_entity_poly.type
_entity_poly.pdbx_seq_one_letter_code
_entity_poly.pdbx_strand_id
1 'polypeptide(L)'
;MVRADVIHRGYGLGVDLGTTYTAAAVRGTDGVDVLRLGARRPEVPSLVYLPADGPVLVGEPAARRGESDPGRMAREFKRRLGDPVPLLVGGAPYSAHALLARQLDHVLGTAVTTQGEPPGSVVVTCPANWGPYKRDLLRQATRLADLETVELRTEPEAAAVQFASGERVAPGEIVAVYDLGGGTFDAAVLRRTATGFELLGEPEGIEQLGGVDFDEAVFDHVRATLGDAAILTTEDPDVQAAFARLRRDCVEAKEALSEDTEVLVPVALPGLHTRVRLTRREFEAMIFPALEETVGAMRRALRSAGVPADQLRSILLSGGSSRIPLVTEVLGTAFGCPTALDPHPEHSIALGAARLSAPETFRPSAQPPMVAAGRPRTAGQTVTTPPLTAPPSASGKPVGAAGEATTPTAVPGEAAPGVAVPDDAPPDAAFADEAAPGVAVPNEAPPGAALPDEGPPDAAPPDAALPVAAFGSAAGAGHADRMPGPHSADTSPVGVRRGPGEPGTTDSAPPRRRWRRAVLAVAAVLALGGAAATVAALRPDGRDSGGSSAAACGFADSFDGDTLDPAWQRQRTDTNVTVADGAVTMDAPDGSDIFETYLAAPMLLRPVTGDFTLETDVTAAPSQFYQGAGLVLWNGPDSYVRLERGYGDTGAVVFEYKDHAPHVKVHSPVRSDGTLVETDAQRGILQLIRKGDTITAKARSALDAQPKDLGSIQVNLPQTVPVGVAVLNRAQQGAKPSSFSARFDSVTARC
;
A
#
# COMPACT_ATOMS: atom_id res chain seq x y z
N MET A 1 20.27 -34.04 -52.66
CA MET A 1 19.94 -32.64 -52.40
C MET A 1 19.43 -32.56 -50.97
N VAL A 2 20.22 -32.00 -50.05
CA VAL A 2 19.85 -31.91 -48.63
C VAL A 2 18.78 -30.81 -48.50
N ARG A 3 17.74 -31.01 -47.69
CA ARG A 3 16.81 -29.92 -47.34
C ARG A 3 17.58 -28.92 -46.49
N ALA A 4 17.54 -27.64 -46.86
CA ALA A 4 18.14 -26.60 -46.03
C ALA A 4 17.44 -26.57 -44.66
N ASP A 5 18.24 -26.46 -43.60
CA ASP A 5 17.72 -26.29 -42.25
C ASP A 5 16.95 -24.96 -42.16
N VAL A 6 15.66 -25.04 -41.82
CA VAL A 6 14.87 -23.85 -41.52
C VAL A 6 15.26 -23.38 -40.12
N ILE A 7 16.14 -22.39 -40.07
CA ILE A 7 16.45 -21.67 -38.83
C ILE A 7 15.23 -20.82 -38.49
N HIS A 8 14.41 -21.31 -37.54
CA HIS A 8 13.40 -20.48 -36.90
C HIS A 8 14.10 -19.33 -36.17
N ARG A 9 13.72 -18.09 -36.53
CA ARG A 9 14.28 -16.86 -35.96
C ARG A 9 13.40 -16.40 -34.81
N GLY A 10 13.48 -17.13 -33.70
CA GLY A 10 12.71 -16.81 -32.51
C GLY A 10 12.88 -15.34 -32.09
N TYR A 11 11.76 -14.66 -31.89
CA TYR A 11 11.72 -13.32 -31.33
C TYR A 11 11.74 -13.38 -29.79
N GLY A 12 12.23 -12.32 -29.16
CA GLY A 12 12.07 -12.14 -27.72
C GLY A 12 10.76 -11.42 -27.40
N LEU A 13 10.11 -11.74 -26.29
CA LEU A 13 8.90 -11.08 -25.80
C LEU A 13 9.19 -10.38 -24.47
N GLY A 14 8.95 -9.08 -24.39
CA GLY A 14 8.89 -8.33 -23.13
C GLY A 14 7.44 -8.12 -22.72
N VAL A 15 7.10 -8.41 -21.47
CA VAL A 15 5.75 -8.21 -20.90
C VAL A 15 5.83 -7.40 -19.63
N ASP A 16 5.03 -6.33 -19.57
CA ASP A 16 4.77 -5.59 -18.35
C ASP A 16 3.36 -5.89 -17.82
N LEU A 17 3.31 -6.50 -16.64
CA LEU A 17 2.07 -6.84 -15.92
C LEU A 17 1.79 -5.74 -14.88
N GLY A 18 1.38 -4.56 -15.35
CA GLY A 18 1.02 -3.42 -14.50
C GLY A 18 -0.31 -3.61 -13.75
N THR A 19 -0.52 -2.83 -12.68
CA THR A 19 -1.71 -2.94 -11.79
C THR A 19 -3.03 -2.63 -12.51
N THR A 20 -3.02 -1.65 -13.41
CA THR A 20 -4.22 -1.13 -14.11
C THR A 20 -4.20 -1.42 -15.61
N TYR A 21 -3.01 -1.48 -16.21
CA TYR A 21 -2.79 -1.83 -17.61
C TYR A 21 -1.66 -2.85 -17.74
N THR A 22 -1.76 -3.69 -18.76
CA THR A 22 -0.76 -4.67 -19.19
C THR A 22 -0.29 -4.29 -20.59
N ALA A 23 1.02 -4.25 -20.80
CA ALA A 23 1.66 -3.93 -22.08
C ALA A 23 2.65 -5.02 -22.48
N ALA A 24 2.93 -5.12 -23.78
CA ALA A 24 3.91 -6.08 -24.30
C ALA A 24 4.66 -5.49 -25.50
N ALA A 25 5.86 -6.00 -25.75
CA ALA A 25 6.69 -5.66 -26.90
C ALA A 25 7.47 -6.88 -27.40
N VAL A 26 7.79 -6.90 -28.68
CA VAL A 26 8.56 -7.97 -29.32
C VAL A 26 9.90 -7.46 -29.83
N ARG A 27 10.94 -8.28 -29.69
CA ARG A 27 12.28 -8.07 -30.26
C ARG A 27 12.49 -9.02 -31.43
N GLY A 28 12.32 -8.50 -32.65
CA GLY A 28 12.69 -9.19 -33.89
C GLY A 28 14.17 -9.01 -34.24
N THR A 29 14.54 -9.33 -35.48
CA THR A 29 15.89 -9.02 -36.00
C THR A 29 16.07 -7.54 -36.35
N ASP A 30 14.96 -6.83 -36.57
CA ASP A 30 14.95 -5.53 -37.25
C ASP A 30 14.76 -4.36 -36.26
N GLY A 31 14.34 -4.65 -35.03
CA GLY A 31 14.02 -3.65 -34.02
C GLY A 31 13.42 -4.22 -32.74
N VAL A 32 12.75 -3.34 -31.99
CA VAL A 32 11.86 -3.68 -30.87
C VAL A 32 10.58 -2.87 -31.06
N ASP A 33 9.45 -3.55 -31.12
CA ASP A 33 8.15 -3.00 -31.51
C ASP A 33 7.08 -3.34 -30.45
N VAL A 34 6.11 -2.45 -30.24
CA VAL A 34 5.01 -2.69 -29.29
C VAL A 34 4.10 -3.79 -29.84
N LEU A 35 3.84 -4.83 -29.04
CA LEU A 35 2.85 -5.85 -29.35
C LEU A 35 1.47 -5.28 -29.03
N ARG A 36 0.65 -5.07 -30.06
CA ARG A 36 -0.70 -4.53 -29.90
C ARG A 36 -1.63 -5.57 -29.29
N LEU A 37 -1.90 -5.42 -27.99
CA LEU A 37 -2.87 -6.21 -27.23
C LEU A 37 -4.30 -5.62 -27.38
N GLY A 38 -4.40 -4.28 -27.33
CA GLY A 38 -5.69 -3.57 -27.35
C GLY A 38 -6.20 -3.23 -28.76
N ALA A 39 -7.52 -3.04 -28.87
CA ALA A 39 -8.14 -2.60 -30.12
C ALA A 39 -8.01 -1.08 -30.29
N ARG A 40 -8.19 -0.31 -29.21
CA ARG A 40 -8.11 1.17 -29.21
C ARG A 40 -6.69 1.68 -28.98
N ARG A 41 -6.10 1.36 -27.83
CA ARG A 41 -4.70 1.64 -27.49
C ARG A 41 -3.88 0.34 -27.59
N PRO A 42 -2.53 0.35 -27.61
CA PRO A 42 -1.74 -0.88 -27.74
C PRO A 42 -1.72 -1.74 -26.47
N GLU A 43 -1.81 -1.13 -25.29
CA GLU A 43 -2.01 -1.79 -24.00
C GLU A 43 -3.45 -2.30 -23.81
N VAL A 44 -3.66 -3.18 -22.83
CA VAL A 44 -4.99 -3.59 -22.37
C VAL A 44 -5.15 -3.35 -20.87
N PRO A 45 -6.36 -3.05 -20.37
CA PRO A 45 -6.62 -3.05 -18.93
C PRO A 45 -6.23 -4.39 -18.28
N SER A 46 -5.66 -4.33 -17.07
CA SER A 46 -5.34 -5.50 -16.24
C SER A 46 -6.62 -6.00 -15.54
N LEU A 47 -7.55 -6.48 -16.37
CA LEU A 47 -8.89 -6.93 -16.00
C LEU A 47 -9.11 -8.35 -16.53
N VAL A 48 -9.58 -9.24 -15.66
CA VAL A 48 -9.93 -10.64 -15.99
C VAL A 48 -11.39 -10.86 -15.64
N TYR A 49 -12.20 -11.24 -16.63
CA TYR A 49 -13.63 -11.53 -16.45
C TYR A 49 -13.90 -13.03 -16.66
N LEU A 50 -14.57 -13.64 -15.68
CA LEU A 50 -14.84 -15.07 -15.61
C LEU A 50 -16.34 -15.33 -15.82
N PRO A 51 -16.80 -15.58 -17.08
CA PRO A 51 -18.21 -15.84 -17.35
C PRO A 51 -18.72 -17.09 -16.62
N ALA A 52 -20.04 -17.25 -16.52
CA ALA A 52 -20.64 -18.52 -16.09
C ALA A 52 -20.32 -19.65 -17.07
N ASP A 53 -20.40 -19.37 -18.37
CA ASP A 53 -20.10 -20.29 -19.46
C ASP A 53 -19.21 -19.61 -20.52
N GLY A 54 -18.24 -20.34 -21.05
CA GLY A 54 -17.36 -19.89 -22.14
C GLY A 54 -15.93 -19.51 -21.71
N PRO A 55 -15.14 -18.90 -22.60
CA PRO A 55 -13.74 -18.60 -22.35
C PRO A 55 -13.56 -17.42 -21.37
N VAL A 56 -12.46 -17.45 -20.62
CA VAL A 56 -11.97 -16.30 -19.85
C VAL A 56 -11.77 -15.11 -20.77
N LEU A 57 -12.25 -13.93 -20.36
CA LEU A 57 -12.03 -12.68 -21.08
C LEU A 57 -10.99 -11.86 -20.34
N VAL A 58 -10.13 -11.16 -21.08
CA VAL A 58 -9.06 -10.30 -20.56
C VAL A 58 -9.11 -8.96 -21.29
N GLY A 59 -8.72 -7.85 -20.65
CA GLY A 59 -8.58 -6.54 -21.31
C GLY A 59 -9.90 -5.85 -21.62
N GLU A 60 -10.00 -5.16 -22.77
CA GLU A 60 -11.25 -4.46 -23.15
C GLU A 60 -12.49 -5.39 -23.21
N PRO A 61 -12.40 -6.65 -23.70
CA PRO A 61 -13.49 -7.62 -23.59
C PRO A 61 -13.94 -7.88 -22.15
N ALA A 62 -13.02 -7.90 -21.18
CA ALA A 62 -13.34 -8.06 -19.77
C ALA A 62 -14.06 -6.83 -19.22
N ALA A 63 -13.54 -5.62 -19.50
CA ALA A 63 -14.18 -4.36 -19.11
C ALA A 63 -15.65 -4.30 -19.57
N ARG A 64 -15.90 -4.50 -20.87
CA ARG A 64 -17.25 -4.42 -21.48
C ARG A 64 -18.26 -5.43 -20.93
N ARG A 65 -17.82 -6.51 -20.29
CA ARG A 65 -18.69 -7.50 -19.63
C ARG A 65 -18.81 -7.25 -18.13
N GLY A 66 -17.71 -6.88 -17.48
CA GLY A 66 -17.67 -6.47 -16.07
C GLY A 66 -18.49 -5.20 -15.76
N GLU A 67 -18.76 -4.36 -16.76
CA GLU A 67 -19.74 -3.27 -16.64
C GLU A 67 -21.18 -3.77 -16.36
N SER A 68 -21.52 -4.99 -16.82
CA SER A 68 -22.86 -5.61 -16.65
C SER A 68 -22.91 -6.71 -15.59
N ASP A 69 -21.77 -7.30 -15.24
CA ASP A 69 -21.63 -8.26 -14.12
C ASP A 69 -20.30 -7.98 -13.40
N PRO A 70 -20.25 -6.98 -12.49
CA PRO A 70 -19.02 -6.63 -11.78
C PRO A 70 -18.52 -7.76 -10.88
N GLY A 71 -19.42 -8.60 -10.36
CA GLY A 71 -19.08 -9.74 -9.50
C GLY A 71 -18.24 -10.81 -10.20
N ARG A 72 -18.24 -10.85 -11.54
CA ARG A 72 -17.39 -11.72 -12.37
C ARG A 72 -16.10 -11.08 -12.87
N MET A 73 -15.80 -9.84 -12.52
CA MET A 73 -14.60 -9.13 -12.95
C MET A 73 -13.57 -8.97 -11.83
N ALA A 74 -12.39 -9.55 -12.02
CA ALA A 74 -11.21 -9.23 -11.23
C ALA A 74 -10.48 -8.00 -11.79
N ARG A 75 -10.04 -7.12 -10.89
CA ARG A 75 -9.22 -5.92 -11.14
C ARG A 75 -8.15 -5.76 -10.05
N GLU A 76 -7.12 -4.96 -10.31
CA GLU A 76 -6.08 -4.57 -9.34
C GLU A 76 -5.33 -5.74 -8.66
N PHE A 77 -5.47 -6.97 -9.15
CA PHE A 77 -4.99 -8.18 -8.48
C PHE A 77 -3.46 -8.24 -8.31
N LYS A 78 -2.68 -7.40 -9.02
CA LYS A 78 -1.24 -7.18 -8.72
C LYS A 78 -1.01 -6.67 -7.29
N ARG A 79 -1.87 -5.77 -6.78
CA ARG A 79 -1.83 -5.27 -5.38
C ARG A 79 -2.03 -6.39 -4.35
N ARG A 80 -2.81 -7.41 -4.71
CA ARG A 80 -3.11 -8.58 -3.84
C ARG A 80 -2.04 -9.69 -3.97
N LEU A 81 -0.93 -9.48 -4.68
CA LEU A 81 0.10 -10.51 -4.83
C LEU A 81 0.91 -10.67 -3.52
N GLY A 82 0.73 -11.81 -2.86
CA GLY A 82 1.30 -12.10 -1.55
C GLY A 82 0.30 -11.98 -0.39
N ASP A 83 -0.92 -11.54 -0.68
CA ASP A 83 -2.05 -11.65 0.25
C ASP A 83 -2.57 -13.11 0.27
N PRO A 84 -2.68 -13.76 1.44
CA PRO A 84 -3.27 -15.09 1.56
C PRO A 84 -4.80 -15.11 1.36
N VAL A 85 -5.49 -13.97 1.46
CA VAL A 85 -6.94 -13.88 1.30
C VAL A 85 -7.30 -13.90 -0.20
N PRO A 86 -8.05 -14.91 -0.69
CA PRO A 86 -8.39 -15.01 -2.11
C PRO A 86 -9.34 -13.89 -2.54
N LEU A 87 -9.29 -13.55 -3.83
CA LEU A 87 -10.28 -12.71 -4.49
C LEU A 87 -11.47 -13.58 -4.86
N LEU A 88 -12.69 -13.19 -4.45
CA LEU A 88 -13.92 -13.84 -4.92
C LEU A 88 -14.29 -13.28 -6.30
N VAL A 89 -14.42 -14.17 -7.29
CA VAL A 89 -14.78 -13.82 -8.67
C VAL A 89 -15.84 -14.82 -9.15
N GLY A 90 -17.03 -14.33 -9.48
CA GLY A 90 -18.19 -15.18 -9.79
C GLY A 90 -18.64 -16.07 -8.63
N GLY A 91 -18.28 -15.71 -7.39
CA GLY A 91 -18.50 -16.51 -6.17
C GLY A 91 -17.42 -17.55 -5.86
N ALA A 92 -16.43 -17.76 -6.74
CA ALA A 92 -15.33 -18.70 -6.54
C ALA A 92 -14.03 -17.98 -6.09
N PRO A 93 -13.21 -18.59 -5.21
CA PRO A 93 -11.95 -18.00 -4.74
C PRO A 93 -10.80 -18.18 -5.74
N TYR A 94 -10.09 -17.10 -6.03
CA TYR A 94 -8.88 -17.09 -6.87
C TYR A 94 -7.71 -16.40 -6.16
N SER A 95 -6.50 -16.91 -6.36
CA SER A 95 -5.27 -16.22 -5.94
C SER A 95 -4.87 -15.12 -6.94
N ALA A 96 -4.19 -14.10 -6.46
CA ALA A 96 -3.62 -13.04 -7.31
C ALA A 96 -2.71 -13.58 -8.43
N HIS A 97 -1.88 -14.59 -8.12
CA HIS A 97 -0.99 -15.20 -9.12
C HIS A 97 -1.75 -16.03 -10.17
N ALA A 98 -2.88 -16.64 -9.84
CA ALA A 98 -3.72 -17.33 -10.82
C ALA A 98 -4.41 -16.35 -11.79
N LEU A 99 -4.75 -15.15 -11.32
CA LEU A 99 -5.30 -14.08 -12.17
C LEU A 99 -4.21 -13.45 -13.05
N LEU A 100 -3.00 -13.23 -12.52
CA LEU A 100 -1.82 -12.84 -13.33
C LEU A 100 -1.49 -13.88 -14.41
N ALA A 101 -1.65 -15.18 -14.12
CA ALA A 101 -1.46 -16.23 -15.12
C ALA A 101 -2.46 -16.11 -16.28
N ARG A 102 -3.74 -15.78 -16.02
CA ARG A 102 -4.74 -15.52 -17.08
C ARG A 102 -4.42 -14.27 -17.90
N GLN A 103 -3.91 -13.21 -17.25
CA GLN A 103 -3.44 -12.02 -17.94
C GLN A 103 -2.27 -12.33 -18.88
N LEU A 104 -1.32 -13.15 -18.43
CA LEU A 104 -0.12 -13.53 -19.18
C LEU A 104 -0.42 -14.51 -20.33
N ASP A 105 -1.28 -15.51 -20.10
CA ASP A 105 -1.83 -16.43 -21.11
C ASP A 105 -2.45 -15.67 -22.30
N HIS A 106 -3.24 -14.62 -22.02
CA HIS A 106 -3.79 -13.74 -23.06
C HIS A 106 -2.70 -12.99 -23.85
N VAL A 107 -1.64 -12.50 -23.20
CA VAL A 107 -0.51 -11.85 -23.87
C VAL A 107 0.23 -12.84 -24.78
N LEU A 108 0.47 -14.07 -24.30
CA LEU A 108 1.13 -15.13 -25.05
C LEU A 108 0.33 -15.57 -26.26
N GLY A 109 -0.98 -15.83 -26.10
CA GLY A 109 -1.88 -16.16 -27.19
C GLY A 109 -1.93 -15.06 -28.25
N THR A 110 -1.86 -13.78 -27.83
CA THR A 110 -1.80 -12.64 -28.74
C THR A 110 -0.45 -12.54 -29.46
N ALA A 111 0.67 -12.80 -28.76
CA ALA A 111 2.00 -12.86 -29.37
C ALA A 111 2.09 -13.96 -30.43
N VAL A 112 1.70 -15.19 -30.09
CA VAL A 112 1.67 -16.35 -31.00
C VAL A 112 0.77 -16.08 -32.21
N THR A 113 -0.41 -15.50 -32.01
CA THR A 113 -1.35 -15.17 -33.10
C THR A 113 -0.78 -14.08 -34.03
N THR A 114 -0.02 -13.13 -33.49
CA THR A 114 0.53 -12.00 -34.26
C THR A 114 1.81 -12.37 -35.01
N GLN A 115 2.70 -13.15 -34.39
CA GLN A 115 4.02 -13.51 -34.94
C GLN A 115 4.00 -14.87 -35.69
N GLY A 116 2.98 -15.70 -35.48
CA GLY A 116 2.83 -17.02 -36.12
C GLY A 116 3.59 -18.15 -35.44
N GLU A 117 4.49 -17.86 -34.50
CA GLU A 117 5.24 -18.83 -33.69
C GLU A 117 5.38 -18.37 -32.23
N PRO A 118 5.68 -19.28 -31.26
CA PRO A 118 5.99 -18.91 -29.88
C PRO A 118 7.26 -18.05 -29.76
N PRO A 119 7.36 -17.20 -28.72
CA PRO A 119 8.59 -16.45 -28.45
C PRO A 119 9.75 -17.40 -28.09
N GLY A 120 10.95 -17.08 -28.57
CA GLY A 120 12.19 -17.80 -28.24
C GLY A 120 12.75 -17.44 -26.86
N SER A 121 12.39 -16.28 -26.32
CA SER A 121 12.68 -15.87 -24.95
C SER A 121 11.56 -14.98 -24.40
N VAL A 122 11.28 -15.05 -23.10
CA VAL A 122 10.27 -14.20 -22.44
C VAL A 122 10.88 -13.50 -21.22
N VAL A 123 10.76 -12.18 -21.19
CA VAL A 123 11.09 -11.33 -20.05
C VAL A 123 9.79 -10.77 -19.48
N VAL A 124 9.56 -10.98 -18.19
CA VAL A 124 8.45 -10.36 -17.44
C VAL A 124 9.03 -9.41 -16.39
N THR A 125 8.47 -8.21 -16.28
CA THR A 125 8.91 -7.21 -15.30
C THR A 125 8.19 -7.33 -13.96
N CYS A 126 8.85 -6.88 -12.90
CA CYS A 126 8.26 -6.69 -11.57
C CYS A 126 8.86 -5.48 -10.83
N PRO A 127 8.18 -4.93 -9.81
CA PRO A 127 8.72 -3.84 -8.99
C PRO A 127 10.05 -4.22 -8.32
N ALA A 128 10.96 -3.25 -8.17
CA ALA A 128 12.30 -3.53 -7.67
C ALA A 128 12.33 -3.87 -6.17
N ASN A 129 11.39 -3.36 -5.38
CA ASN A 129 11.20 -3.64 -3.96
C ASN A 129 10.62 -5.04 -3.66
N TRP A 130 10.16 -5.79 -4.68
CA TRP A 130 9.57 -7.10 -4.44
C TRP A 130 10.62 -8.10 -3.94
N GLY A 131 10.52 -8.42 -2.65
CA GLY A 131 11.30 -9.48 -2.03
C GLY A 131 11.06 -10.88 -2.65
N PRO A 132 11.86 -11.89 -2.28
CA PRO A 132 11.86 -13.21 -2.91
C PRO A 132 10.48 -13.88 -3.00
N TYR A 133 9.61 -13.67 -2.01
CA TYR A 133 8.26 -14.25 -1.97
C TYR A 133 7.36 -13.78 -3.12
N LYS A 134 7.16 -12.45 -3.30
CA LYS A 134 6.35 -11.92 -4.40
C LYS A 134 6.95 -12.28 -5.77
N ARG A 135 8.28 -12.38 -5.86
CA ARG A 135 8.97 -12.81 -7.08
C ARG A 135 8.78 -14.30 -7.40
N ASP A 136 8.73 -15.22 -6.43
CA ASP A 136 8.33 -16.61 -6.73
C ASP A 136 6.82 -16.73 -7.01
N LEU A 137 5.95 -15.97 -6.36
CA LEU A 137 4.52 -15.95 -6.74
C LEU A 137 4.32 -15.51 -8.20
N LEU A 138 5.15 -14.59 -8.71
CA LEU A 138 5.19 -14.25 -10.13
C LEU A 138 5.72 -15.42 -10.99
N ARG A 139 6.76 -16.14 -10.55
CA ARG A 139 7.20 -17.39 -11.23
C ARG A 139 6.16 -18.52 -11.16
N GLN A 140 5.29 -18.54 -10.15
CA GLN A 140 4.13 -19.44 -10.10
C GLN A 140 3.10 -19.01 -11.16
N ALA A 141 2.84 -17.71 -11.32
CA ALA A 141 1.99 -17.20 -12.40
C ALA A 141 2.52 -17.54 -13.81
N THR A 142 3.84 -17.47 -14.04
CA THR A 142 4.42 -17.89 -15.34
C THR A 142 4.27 -19.39 -15.58
N ARG A 143 4.51 -20.23 -14.56
CA ARG A 143 4.30 -21.69 -14.64
C ARG A 143 2.84 -22.07 -14.89
N LEU A 144 1.89 -21.28 -14.36
CA LEU A 144 0.44 -21.45 -14.59
C LEU A 144 -0.04 -20.92 -15.95
N ALA A 145 0.82 -20.25 -16.71
CA ALA A 145 0.62 -19.85 -18.10
C ALA A 145 1.51 -20.66 -19.06
N ASP A 146 1.86 -21.89 -18.67
CA ASP A 146 2.70 -22.86 -19.40
C ASP A 146 4.09 -22.34 -19.84
N LEU A 147 4.63 -21.31 -19.16
CA LEU A 147 6.00 -20.84 -19.37
C LEU A 147 6.98 -21.44 -18.35
N GLU A 148 7.73 -22.46 -18.78
CA GLU A 148 8.80 -23.06 -17.97
C GLU A 148 10.00 -22.11 -17.77
N THR A 149 10.37 -21.33 -18.80
CA THR A 149 11.56 -20.48 -18.80
C THR A 149 11.21 -19.00 -19.01
N VAL A 150 11.13 -18.26 -17.91
CA VAL A 150 10.94 -16.80 -17.90
C VAL A 150 12.04 -16.11 -17.12
N GLU A 151 12.58 -15.06 -17.73
CA GLU A 151 13.51 -14.14 -17.09
C GLU A 151 12.74 -13.02 -16.37
N LEU A 152 13.00 -12.82 -15.08
CA LEU A 152 12.37 -11.75 -14.29
C LEU A 152 13.33 -10.57 -14.11
N ARG A 153 13.08 -9.49 -14.85
CA ARG A 153 13.79 -8.20 -14.76
C ARG A 153 13.01 -7.21 -13.90
N THR A 154 13.62 -6.11 -13.47
CA THR A 154 12.88 -5.09 -12.72
C THR A 154 12.27 -4.04 -13.64
N GLU A 155 11.10 -3.52 -13.27
CA GLU A 155 10.42 -2.41 -13.95
C GLU A 155 11.34 -1.19 -14.17
N PRO A 156 12.07 -0.68 -13.15
CA PRO A 156 12.99 0.44 -13.36
C PRO A 156 14.26 0.09 -14.17
N GLU A 157 14.73 -1.16 -14.17
CA GLU A 157 15.81 -1.59 -15.08
C GLU A 157 15.35 -1.52 -16.54
N ALA A 158 14.13 -2.00 -16.81
CA ALA A 158 13.53 -1.92 -18.14
C ALA A 158 13.31 -0.46 -18.58
N ALA A 159 12.74 0.39 -17.72
CA ALA A 159 12.56 1.82 -18.00
C ALA A 159 13.91 2.52 -18.31
N ALA A 160 14.96 2.25 -17.52
CA ALA A 160 16.30 2.79 -17.76
C ALA A 160 16.90 2.30 -19.10
N VAL A 161 16.69 1.03 -19.47
CA VAL A 161 17.13 0.46 -20.76
C VAL A 161 16.38 1.08 -21.95
N GLN A 162 15.07 1.34 -21.82
CA GLN A 162 14.29 1.98 -22.87
C GLN A 162 14.67 3.46 -23.03
N PHE A 163 14.79 4.22 -21.94
CA PHE A 163 15.30 5.60 -21.98
C PHE A 163 16.69 5.65 -22.66
N ALA A 164 17.60 4.75 -22.27
CA ALA A 164 18.94 4.63 -22.84
C ALA A 164 18.99 4.14 -24.31
N SER A 165 17.84 3.85 -24.93
CA SER A 165 17.73 3.56 -26.37
C SER A 165 17.43 4.82 -27.20
N GLY A 166 16.76 5.82 -26.62
CA GLY A 166 16.56 7.14 -27.22
C GLY A 166 17.68 8.12 -26.86
N GLU A 167 18.15 8.09 -25.61
CA GLU A 167 19.20 8.97 -25.09
C GLU A 167 20.52 8.25 -24.78
N ARG A 168 21.64 8.94 -25.02
CA ARG A 168 22.96 8.41 -24.62
C ARG A 168 23.24 8.68 -23.15
N VAL A 169 22.90 7.71 -22.30
CA VAL A 169 23.46 7.55 -20.95
C VAL A 169 24.81 6.86 -21.02
N ALA A 170 25.87 7.49 -20.51
CA ALA A 170 27.25 6.97 -20.57
C ALA A 170 27.57 6.03 -19.38
N PRO A 171 28.46 5.03 -19.54
CA PRO A 171 28.85 4.16 -18.42
C PRO A 171 29.44 4.96 -17.24
N GLY A 172 28.94 4.68 -16.03
CA GLY A 172 29.26 5.42 -14.81
C GLY A 172 28.27 6.53 -14.46
N GLU A 173 27.46 7.04 -15.41
CA GLU A 173 26.36 7.96 -15.12
C GLU A 173 25.27 7.27 -14.29
N ILE A 174 24.59 8.05 -13.45
CA ILE A 174 23.52 7.57 -12.56
C ILE A 174 22.20 8.22 -12.98
N VAL A 175 21.16 7.41 -13.11
CA VAL A 175 19.78 7.84 -13.26
C VAL A 175 18.97 7.37 -12.07
N ALA A 176 17.88 8.06 -11.77
CA ALA A 176 16.83 7.50 -10.92
C ALA A 176 15.63 7.13 -11.78
N VAL A 177 14.83 6.17 -11.34
CA VAL A 177 13.48 5.92 -11.86
C VAL A 177 12.49 6.23 -10.74
N TYR A 178 11.48 7.00 -11.11
CA TYR A 178 10.31 7.33 -10.32
C TYR A 178 9.11 6.76 -11.09
N ASP A 179 8.58 5.63 -10.64
CA ASP A 179 7.44 4.97 -11.27
C ASP A 179 6.18 5.22 -10.43
N LEU A 180 5.27 6.05 -10.96
CA LEU A 180 3.98 6.30 -10.35
C LEU A 180 2.91 5.60 -11.19
N GLY A 181 2.74 4.32 -10.90
CA GLY A 181 1.87 3.44 -11.62
C GLY A 181 0.38 3.70 -11.37
N GLY A 182 -0.45 2.77 -11.83
CA GLY A 182 -1.89 2.79 -11.58
C GLY A 182 -2.28 2.49 -10.12
N GLY A 183 -1.38 1.94 -9.31
CA GLY A 183 -1.70 1.63 -7.90
C GLY A 183 -0.52 1.21 -7.01
N THR A 184 0.72 1.32 -7.50
CA THR A 184 1.93 1.30 -6.67
C THR A 184 2.79 2.49 -7.07
N PHE A 185 3.60 2.96 -6.12
CA PHE A 185 4.72 3.85 -6.38
C PHE A 185 6.02 3.10 -6.13
N ASP A 186 6.98 3.21 -7.03
CA ASP A 186 8.25 2.50 -6.95
C ASP A 186 9.42 3.41 -7.35
N ALA A 187 10.46 3.47 -6.50
CA ALA A 187 11.62 4.35 -6.66
C ALA A 187 12.94 3.56 -6.62
N ALA A 188 13.80 3.79 -7.61
CA ALA A 188 15.06 3.08 -7.75
C ALA A 188 16.18 3.99 -8.29
N VAL A 189 17.41 3.76 -7.88
CA VAL A 189 18.59 4.47 -8.38
C VAL A 189 19.44 3.47 -9.16
N LEU A 190 19.85 3.80 -10.38
CA LEU A 190 20.57 2.88 -11.27
C LEU A 190 21.82 3.52 -11.86
N ARG A 191 22.94 2.81 -11.81
CA ARG A 191 24.18 3.18 -12.52
C ARG A 191 24.18 2.52 -13.89
N ARG A 192 24.57 3.28 -14.91
CA ARG A 192 24.83 2.74 -16.24
C ARG A 192 26.12 1.92 -16.23
N THR A 193 26.03 0.64 -16.58
CA THR A 193 27.21 -0.22 -16.80
C THR A 193 27.62 -0.22 -18.27
N ALA A 194 28.70 -0.91 -18.62
CA ALA A 194 29.15 -1.07 -20.01
C ALA A 194 28.13 -1.81 -20.90
N THR A 195 27.25 -2.64 -20.32
CA THR A 195 26.33 -3.53 -21.03
C THR A 195 24.85 -3.33 -20.69
N GLY A 196 24.53 -2.65 -19.59
CA GLY A 196 23.15 -2.44 -19.12
C GLY A 196 23.09 -1.43 -17.98
N PHE A 197 22.32 -1.75 -16.95
CA PHE A 197 22.22 -1.00 -15.70
C PHE A 197 22.40 -1.93 -14.49
N GLU A 198 22.84 -1.35 -13.38
CA GLU A 198 22.89 -2.00 -12.06
C GLU A 198 22.14 -1.12 -11.05
N LEU A 199 21.44 -1.76 -10.10
CA LEU A 199 20.73 -1.07 -9.02
C LEU A 199 21.75 -0.58 -7.97
N LEU A 200 21.58 0.65 -7.48
CA LEU A 200 22.36 1.22 -6.39
C LEU A 200 21.49 1.36 -5.14
N GLY A 201 21.97 0.80 -4.02
CA GLY A 201 21.25 0.80 -2.75
C GLY A 201 19.97 -0.05 -2.78
N GLU A 202 19.20 0.05 -1.71
CA GLU A 202 17.87 -0.55 -1.62
C GLU A 202 16.84 0.30 -2.37
N PRO A 203 15.96 -0.31 -3.18
CA PRO A 203 14.83 0.36 -3.82
C PRO A 203 13.71 0.60 -2.81
N GLU A 204 12.90 1.62 -3.08
CA GLU A 204 11.79 2.06 -2.23
C GLU A 204 10.45 1.91 -2.97
N GLY A 205 9.34 1.87 -2.23
CA GLY A 205 8.02 1.95 -2.85
C GLY A 205 6.88 1.84 -1.85
N ILE A 206 5.67 2.07 -2.34
CA ILE A 206 4.43 2.24 -1.56
C ILE A 206 3.33 1.44 -2.26
N GLU A 207 2.83 0.38 -1.61
CA GLU A 207 1.94 -0.61 -2.24
C GLU A 207 0.48 -0.15 -2.41
N GLN A 208 0.10 0.94 -1.75
CA GLN A 208 -1.26 1.52 -1.76
C GLN A 208 -1.24 3.01 -2.14
N LEU A 209 -0.44 3.36 -3.15
CA LEU A 209 -0.36 4.72 -3.68
C LEU A 209 -0.14 4.70 -5.19
N GLY A 210 -1.07 5.26 -5.95
CA GLY A 210 -0.97 5.44 -7.39
C GLY A 210 -2.28 5.96 -7.99
N GLY A 211 -2.43 5.75 -9.30
CA GLY A 211 -3.53 6.33 -10.09
C GLY A 211 -4.95 6.05 -9.56
N VAL A 212 -5.23 4.86 -9.02
CA VAL A 212 -6.56 4.49 -8.46
C VAL A 212 -6.90 5.28 -7.20
N ASP A 213 -5.92 5.58 -6.36
CA ASP A 213 -6.17 6.28 -5.10
C ASP A 213 -6.41 7.79 -5.38
N PHE A 214 -5.85 8.29 -6.48
CA PHE A 214 -6.20 9.59 -7.07
C PHE A 214 -7.59 9.58 -7.73
N ASP A 215 -8.03 8.47 -8.32
CA ASP A 215 -9.41 8.31 -8.82
C ASP A 215 -10.43 8.32 -7.68
N GLU A 216 -10.10 7.70 -6.55
CA GLU A 216 -10.94 7.74 -5.34
C GLU A 216 -11.05 9.17 -4.80
N ALA A 217 -9.95 9.93 -4.74
CA ALA A 217 -9.98 11.34 -4.32
C ALA A 217 -10.87 12.21 -5.23
N VAL A 218 -10.84 12.00 -6.55
CA VAL A 218 -11.75 12.67 -7.50
C VAL A 218 -13.21 12.24 -7.27
N PHE A 219 -13.46 10.94 -7.09
CA PHE A 219 -14.80 10.40 -6.80
C PHE A 219 -15.38 10.96 -5.50
N ASP A 220 -14.57 11.07 -4.44
CA ASP A 220 -14.98 11.62 -3.16
C ASP A 220 -15.22 13.12 -3.19
N HIS A 221 -14.45 13.87 -3.96
CA HIS A 221 -14.75 15.29 -4.24
C HIS A 221 -16.10 15.46 -4.95
N VAL A 222 -16.37 14.64 -5.96
CA VAL A 222 -17.67 14.64 -6.65
C VAL A 222 -18.79 14.28 -5.67
N ARG A 223 -18.63 13.21 -4.89
CA ARG A 223 -19.57 12.76 -3.85
C ARG A 223 -19.88 13.87 -2.83
N ALA A 224 -18.84 14.52 -2.29
CA ALA A 224 -18.98 15.64 -1.36
C ALA A 224 -19.68 16.86 -1.98
N THR A 225 -19.43 17.14 -3.26
CA THR A 225 -20.08 18.25 -4.00
C THR A 225 -21.57 18.03 -4.25
N LEU A 226 -22.03 16.77 -4.28
CA LEU A 226 -23.45 16.42 -4.40
C LEU A 226 -24.21 16.44 -3.06
N GLY A 227 -23.49 16.31 -1.93
CA GLY A 227 -24.09 16.29 -0.59
C GLY A 227 -25.13 15.18 -0.42
N ASP A 228 -26.22 15.47 0.30
CA ASP A 228 -27.29 14.51 0.60
C ASP A 228 -27.95 13.92 -0.66
N ALA A 229 -27.84 14.57 -1.82
CA ALA A 229 -28.35 14.04 -3.08
C ALA A 229 -27.59 12.80 -3.59
N ALA A 230 -26.43 12.47 -3.00
CA ALA A 230 -25.69 11.24 -3.26
C ALA A 230 -26.10 10.05 -2.35
N ILE A 231 -27.04 10.23 -1.41
CA ILE A 231 -27.50 9.16 -0.50
C ILE A 231 -28.48 8.23 -1.24
N LEU A 232 -27.91 7.34 -2.07
CA LEU A 232 -28.61 6.21 -2.68
C LEU A 232 -28.14 4.91 -2.03
N THR A 233 -29.08 4.00 -1.74
CA THR A 233 -28.79 2.73 -1.06
C THR A 233 -27.99 1.78 -1.94
N THR A 234 -26.81 1.40 -1.45
CA THR A 234 -25.74 0.65 -2.16
C THR A 234 -26.10 -0.76 -2.62
N GLU A 235 -27.28 -1.30 -2.27
CA GLU A 235 -27.67 -2.68 -2.60
C GLU A 235 -28.46 -2.83 -3.92
N ASP A 236 -28.93 -1.73 -4.50
CA ASP A 236 -29.65 -1.74 -5.78
C ASP A 236 -28.67 -1.93 -6.97
N PRO A 237 -28.87 -2.93 -7.85
CA PRO A 237 -28.01 -3.18 -9.02
C PRO A 237 -27.91 -2.01 -10.00
N ASP A 238 -28.98 -1.22 -10.20
CA ASP A 238 -28.96 -0.07 -11.11
C ASP A 238 -28.21 1.11 -10.47
N VAL A 239 -28.32 1.28 -9.16
CA VAL A 239 -27.49 2.23 -8.38
C VAL A 239 -26.01 1.83 -8.44
N GLN A 240 -25.69 0.54 -8.29
CA GLN A 240 -24.33 0.02 -8.42
C GLN A 240 -23.75 0.24 -9.84
N ALA A 241 -24.53 -0.04 -10.89
CA ALA A 241 -24.13 0.23 -12.27
C ALA A 241 -23.88 1.73 -12.51
N ALA A 242 -24.71 2.60 -11.94
CA ALA A 242 -24.55 4.05 -12.02
C ALA A 242 -23.31 4.56 -11.27
N PHE A 243 -23.01 4.06 -10.07
CA PHE A 243 -21.76 4.38 -9.36
C PHE A 243 -20.53 3.83 -10.06
N ALA A 244 -20.59 2.60 -10.60
CA ALA A 244 -19.51 2.05 -11.41
C ALA A 244 -19.25 2.91 -12.66
N ARG A 245 -20.30 3.48 -13.27
CA ARG A 245 -20.19 4.43 -14.38
C ARG A 245 -19.54 5.74 -13.93
N LEU A 246 -20.03 6.36 -12.84
CA LEU A 246 -19.49 7.59 -12.29
C LEU A 246 -18.00 7.46 -11.94
N ARG A 247 -17.55 6.30 -11.44
CA ARG A 247 -16.14 6.02 -11.19
C ARG A 247 -15.29 6.00 -12.47
N ARG A 248 -15.83 5.52 -13.61
CA ARG A 248 -15.16 5.65 -14.92
C ARG A 248 -15.10 7.10 -15.39
N ASP A 249 -16.20 7.85 -15.24
CA ASP A 249 -16.25 9.28 -15.55
C ASP A 249 -15.23 10.09 -14.71
N CYS A 250 -14.94 9.66 -13.48
CA CYS A 250 -13.88 10.25 -12.62
C CYS A 250 -12.46 9.93 -13.11
N VAL A 251 -12.20 8.71 -13.61
CA VAL A 251 -10.90 8.35 -14.21
C VAL A 251 -10.65 9.16 -15.49
N GLU A 252 -11.66 9.27 -16.36
CA GLU A 252 -11.57 10.09 -17.58
C GLU A 252 -11.32 11.56 -17.24
N ALA A 253 -11.95 12.10 -16.18
CA ALA A 253 -11.71 13.44 -15.68
C ALA A 253 -10.28 13.63 -15.15
N LYS A 254 -9.73 12.66 -14.40
CA LYS A 254 -8.34 12.66 -13.92
C LYS A 254 -7.33 12.63 -15.07
N GLU A 255 -7.52 11.75 -16.04
CA GLU A 255 -6.64 11.67 -17.22
C GLU A 255 -6.67 12.99 -18.00
N ALA A 256 -7.86 13.53 -18.29
CA ALA A 256 -8.01 14.78 -19.03
C ALA A 256 -7.37 15.99 -18.31
N LEU A 257 -7.46 16.08 -16.98
CA LEU A 257 -6.83 17.16 -16.20
C LEU A 257 -5.29 17.19 -16.27
N SER A 258 -4.63 16.15 -16.81
CA SER A 258 -3.20 16.20 -17.10
C SER A 258 -2.89 17.14 -18.29
N GLU A 259 -3.84 17.35 -19.20
CA GLU A 259 -3.70 18.17 -20.41
C GLU A 259 -4.57 19.44 -20.31
N ASP A 260 -5.83 19.33 -19.87
CA ASP A 260 -6.79 20.42 -19.64
C ASP A 260 -6.66 21.07 -18.25
N THR A 261 -7.14 22.31 -18.12
CA THR A 261 -7.11 23.07 -16.84
C THR A 261 -8.38 22.91 -15.99
N GLU A 262 -9.52 22.54 -16.61
CA GLU A 262 -10.75 22.16 -15.92
C GLU A 262 -11.58 21.17 -16.76
N VAL A 263 -12.41 20.38 -16.08
CA VAL A 263 -13.29 19.37 -16.68
C VAL A 263 -14.67 19.40 -16.03
N LEU A 264 -15.67 18.84 -16.74
CA LEU A 264 -17.03 18.67 -16.24
C LEU A 264 -17.35 17.18 -16.09
N VAL A 265 -17.23 16.64 -14.88
CA VAL A 265 -17.57 15.25 -14.56
C VAL A 265 -19.09 15.07 -14.71
N PRO A 266 -19.57 14.21 -15.63
CA PRO A 266 -20.99 13.92 -15.76
C PRO A 266 -21.47 13.04 -14.59
N VAL A 267 -22.51 13.48 -13.90
CA VAL A 267 -23.17 12.71 -12.85
C VAL A 267 -24.53 12.25 -13.37
N ALA A 268 -24.73 10.94 -13.44
CA ALA A 268 -25.97 10.31 -13.87
C ALA A 268 -26.31 9.16 -12.93
N LEU A 269 -26.82 9.51 -11.75
CA LEU A 269 -27.34 8.59 -10.75
C LEU A 269 -28.88 8.54 -10.84
N PRO A 270 -29.55 7.48 -10.36
CA PRO A 270 -31.01 7.44 -10.27
C PRO A 270 -31.60 8.69 -9.58
N GLY A 271 -32.45 9.42 -10.31
CA GLY A 271 -33.05 10.69 -9.86
C GLY A 271 -32.15 11.94 -9.94
N LEU A 272 -30.85 11.80 -10.26
CA LEU A 272 -29.88 12.91 -10.23
C LEU A 272 -29.02 12.95 -11.51
N HIS A 273 -29.32 13.90 -12.38
CA HIS A 273 -28.55 14.20 -13.58
C HIS A 273 -27.95 15.61 -13.48
N THR A 274 -26.63 15.71 -13.32
CA THR A 274 -25.91 16.98 -13.15
C THR A 274 -24.48 16.88 -13.69
N ARG A 275 -23.67 17.94 -13.53
CA ARG A 275 -22.23 17.96 -13.83
C ARG A 275 -21.48 18.65 -12.70
N VAL A 276 -20.42 18.02 -12.20
CA VAL A 276 -19.50 18.64 -11.24
C VAL A 276 -18.30 19.19 -12.01
N ARG A 277 -17.97 20.47 -11.80
CA ARG A 277 -16.81 21.12 -12.42
C ARG A 277 -15.60 20.96 -11.49
N LEU A 278 -14.52 20.38 -12.00
CA LEU A 278 -13.26 20.17 -11.29
C LEU A 278 -12.13 20.84 -12.05
N THR A 279 -11.32 21.67 -11.39
CA THR A 279 -10.08 22.23 -11.94
C THR A 279 -8.87 21.36 -11.65
N ARG A 280 -7.82 21.51 -12.45
CA ARG A 280 -6.52 20.90 -12.20
C ARG A 280 -6.00 21.28 -10.81
N ARG A 281 -6.13 22.56 -10.40
CA ARG A 281 -5.65 23.06 -9.10
C ARG A 281 -6.37 22.41 -7.91
N GLU A 282 -7.66 22.09 -8.06
CA GLU A 282 -8.43 21.37 -7.03
C GLU A 282 -8.00 19.89 -6.97
N PHE A 283 -7.81 19.24 -8.12
CA PHE A 283 -7.25 17.89 -8.20
C PHE A 283 -5.83 17.78 -7.60
N GLU A 284 -4.93 18.66 -8.01
CA GLU A 284 -3.55 18.76 -7.54
C GLU A 284 -3.48 18.96 -6.02
N ALA A 285 -4.36 19.79 -5.45
CA ALA A 285 -4.44 19.99 -4.00
C ALA A 285 -4.92 18.74 -3.23
N MET A 286 -5.70 17.85 -3.86
CA MET A 286 -6.14 16.59 -3.22
C MET A 286 -5.04 15.53 -3.20
N ILE A 287 -4.24 15.43 -4.28
CA ILE A 287 -3.18 14.41 -4.40
C ILE A 287 -1.84 14.85 -3.79
N PHE A 288 -1.64 16.14 -3.54
CA PHE A 288 -0.35 16.68 -3.06
C PHE A 288 0.25 15.92 -1.84
N PRO A 289 -0.50 15.57 -0.78
CA PRO A 289 0.08 14.84 0.36
C PRO A 289 0.63 13.45 0.00
N ALA A 290 0.01 12.78 -0.99
CA ALA A 290 0.51 11.51 -1.50
C ALA A 290 1.76 11.71 -2.37
N LEU A 291 1.80 12.76 -3.19
CA LEU A 291 3.00 13.12 -3.94
C LEU A 291 4.17 13.59 -3.04
N GLU A 292 3.90 14.14 -1.87
CA GLU A 292 4.95 14.34 -0.86
C GLU A 292 5.50 12.99 -0.40
N GLU A 293 4.66 11.98 -0.12
CA GLU A 293 5.12 10.67 0.33
C GLU A 293 6.02 9.96 -0.69
N THR A 294 5.68 10.01 -1.99
CA THR A 294 6.48 9.44 -3.08
C THR A 294 7.82 10.18 -3.25
N VAL A 295 7.84 11.51 -3.11
CA VAL A 295 9.07 12.31 -3.04
C VAL A 295 9.90 11.91 -1.80
N GLY A 296 9.26 11.62 -0.68
CA GLY A 296 9.89 11.11 0.54
C GLY A 296 10.58 9.75 0.32
N ALA A 297 9.89 8.81 -0.32
CA ALA A 297 10.43 7.51 -0.71
C ALA A 297 11.60 7.65 -1.71
N MET A 298 11.45 8.51 -2.73
CA MET A 298 12.53 8.82 -3.68
C MET A 298 13.77 9.43 -3.00
N ARG A 299 13.58 10.28 -1.97
CA ARG A 299 14.67 10.77 -1.11
C ARG A 299 15.33 9.64 -0.29
N ARG A 300 14.61 8.60 0.11
CA ARG A 300 15.18 7.44 0.83
C ARG A 300 16.04 6.57 -0.09
N ALA A 301 15.55 6.27 -1.30
CA ALA A 301 16.29 5.49 -2.31
C ALA A 301 17.65 6.14 -2.64
N LEU A 302 17.69 7.46 -2.81
CA LEU A 302 18.94 8.22 -3.01
C LEU A 302 19.92 8.12 -1.84
N ARG A 303 19.43 8.19 -0.58
CA ARG A 303 20.27 8.00 0.60
C ARG A 303 20.81 6.57 0.69
N SER A 304 19.97 5.57 0.38
CA SER A 304 20.36 4.15 0.33
C SER A 304 21.43 3.88 -0.73
N ALA A 305 21.31 4.51 -1.89
CA ALA A 305 22.30 4.47 -2.98
C ALA A 305 23.61 5.21 -2.67
N GLY A 306 23.63 6.07 -1.65
CA GLY A 306 24.73 7.00 -1.38
C GLY A 306 24.89 8.12 -2.43
N VAL A 307 23.83 8.43 -3.17
CA VAL A 307 23.85 9.36 -4.33
C VAL A 307 23.13 10.66 -3.97
N PRO A 308 23.81 11.81 -3.92
CA PRO A 308 23.15 13.11 -3.81
C PRO A 308 22.50 13.50 -5.13
N ALA A 309 21.43 14.30 -5.08
CA ALA A 309 20.60 14.62 -6.24
C ALA A 309 21.33 15.39 -7.36
N ASP A 310 22.40 16.11 -7.03
CA ASP A 310 23.26 16.83 -7.98
C ASP A 310 24.18 15.92 -8.81
N GLN A 311 24.29 14.64 -8.44
CA GLN A 311 24.99 13.60 -9.21
C GLN A 311 24.06 12.77 -10.11
N LEU A 312 22.76 13.02 -10.07
CA LEU A 312 21.81 12.42 -11.02
C LEU A 312 21.92 13.10 -12.39
N ARG A 313 22.05 12.30 -13.44
CA ARG A 313 21.82 12.76 -14.82
C ARG A 313 20.38 13.22 -14.99
N SER A 314 19.44 12.40 -14.53
CA SER A 314 18.00 12.62 -14.63
C SER A 314 17.21 11.71 -13.69
N ILE A 315 16.00 12.15 -13.34
CA ILE A 315 14.94 11.28 -12.83
C ILE A 315 14.06 10.88 -14.02
N LEU A 316 13.97 9.58 -14.29
CA LEU A 316 13.13 9.02 -15.34
C LEU A 316 11.72 8.81 -14.78
N LEU A 317 10.73 9.43 -15.41
CA LEU A 317 9.33 9.35 -15.01
C LEU A 317 8.66 8.18 -15.75
N SER A 318 8.23 7.18 -14.97
CA SER A 318 7.55 5.98 -15.43
C SER A 318 6.16 5.87 -14.80
N GLY A 319 5.32 5.00 -15.34
CA GLY A 319 3.92 4.85 -14.92
C GLY A 319 3.00 5.99 -15.41
N GLY A 320 1.75 5.64 -15.75
CA GLY A 320 0.81 6.58 -16.36
C GLY A 320 0.46 7.80 -15.48
N SER A 321 0.51 7.66 -14.16
CA SER A 321 0.19 8.76 -13.24
C SER A 321 1.33 9.80 -13.15
N SER A 322 2.54 9.47 -13.59
CA SER A 322 3.63 10.45 -13.73
C SER A 322 3.41 11.48 -14.85
N ARG A 323 2.35 11.33 -15.66
CA ARG A 323 1.90 12.34 -16.63
C ARG A 323 1.24 13.55 -15.97
N ILE A 324 0.84 13.46 -14.69
CA ILE A 324 0.22 14.57 -13.95
C ILE A 324 1.25 15.72 -13.79
N PRO A 325 0.97 16.95 -14.26
CA PRO A 325 1.94 18.05 -14.30
C PRO A 325 2.64 18.34 -12.96
N LEU A 326 1.88 18.33 -11.85
CA LEU A 326 2.41 18.51 -10.49
C LEU A 326 3.54 17.53 -10.14
N VAL A 327 3.56 16.30 -10.67
CA VAL A 327 4.64 15.33 -10.42
C VAL A 327 6.00 15.87 -10.88
N THR A 328 6.03 16.52 -12.05
CA THR A 328 7.25 17.16 -12.57
C THR A 328 7.64 18.37 -11.72
N GLU A 329 6.66 19.16 -11.27
CA GLU A 329 6.90 20.36 -10.45
C GLU A 329 7.45 20.02 -9.05
N VAL A 330 6.87 19.04 -8.34
CA VAL A 330 7.36 18.64 -7.01
C VAL A 330 8.73 17.98 -7.10
N LEU A 331 9.02 17.18 -8.14
CA LEU A 331 10.33 16.57 -8.33
C LEU A 331 11.41 17.60 -8.68
N GLY A 332 11.12 18.52 -9.60
CA GLY A 332 12.02 19.63 -9.93
C GLY A 332 12.32 20.51 -8.71
N THR A 333 11.31 20.78 -7.88
CA THR A 333 11.46 21.55 -6.63
C THR A 333 12.22 20.77 -5.56
N ALA A 334 11.98 19.46 -5.42
CA ALA A 334 12.55 18.63 -4.37
C ALA A 334 14.01 18.20 -4.61
N PHE A 335 14.45 18.13 -5.86
CA PHE A 335 15.74 17.57 -6.25
C PHE A 335 16.61 18.48 -7.14
N GLY A 336 16.04 19.46 -7.84
CA GLY A 336 16.78 20.41 -8.69
C GLY A 336 17.42 19.80 -9.94
N CYS A 337 17.20 18.52 -10.23
CA CYS A 337 17.75 17.80 -11.37
C CYS A 337 16.71 17.62 -12.50
N PRO A 338 17.13 17.32 -13.75
CA PRO A 338 16.20 17.14 -14.87
C PRO A 338 15.28 15.92 -14.68
N THR A 339 13.98 16.10 -14.95
CA THR A 339 13.02 15.00 -15.13
C THR A 339 12.88 14.64 -16.60
N ALA A 340 12.91 13.36 -16.94
CA ALA A 340 12.67 12.85 -18.29
C ALA A 340 11.43 11.95 -18.30
N LEU A 341 10.34 12.43 -18.91
CA LEU A 341 9.12 11.65 -19.15
C LEU A 341 9.24 10.95 -20.52
N ASP A 342 9.03 9.64 -20.56
CA ASP A 342 8.87 8.92 -21.84
C ASP A 342 7.59 9.43 -22.54
N PRO A 343 7.59 9.72 -23.85
CA PRO A 343 6.36 10.10 -24.56
C PRO A 343 5.25 9.04 -24.56
N HIS A 344 5.59 7.77 -24.30
CA HIS A 344 4.69 6.63 -24.25
C HIS A 344 4.96 5.78 -22.99
N PRO A 345 4.73 6.34 -21.78
CA PRO A 345 5.08 5.67 -20.52
C PRO A 345 4.30 4.36 -20.33
N GLU A 346 3.13 4.22 -20.98
CA GLU A 346 2.28 3.03 -20.96
C GLU A 346 2.92 1.82 -21.66
N HIS A 347 4.04 2.00 -22.38
CA HIS A 347 4.77 0.94 -23.08
C HIS A 347 6.27 0.89 -22.76
N SER A 348 6.81 1.91 -22.07
CA SER A 348 8.25 2.08 -21.89
C SER A 348 8.91 0.87 -21.20
N ILE A 349 8.27 0.36 -20.14
CA ILE A 349 8.69 -0.84 -19.41
C ILE A 349 8.70 -2.08 -20.32
N ALA A 350 7.62 -2.33 -21.07
CA ALA A 350 7.52 -3.49 -21.97
C ALA A 350 8.57 -3.44 -23.10
N LEU A 351 8.80 -2.26 -23.69
CA LEU A 351 9.86 -2.03 -24.68
C LEU A 351 11.25 -2.29 -24.08
N GLY A 352 11.50 -1.84 -22.85
CA GLY A 352 12.72 -2.13 -22.09
C GLY A 352 12.95 -3.61 -21.82
N ALA A 353 11.89 -4.31 -21.40
CA ALA A 353 11.89 -5.77 -21.19
C ALA A 353 12.21 -6.52 -22.49
N ALA A 354 11.62 -6.11 -23.61
CA ALA A 354 11.93 -6.68 -24.92
C ALA A 354 13.37 -6.37 -25.36
N ARG A 355 13.94 -5.20 -25.04
CA ARG A 355 15.37 -4.89 -25.27
C ARG A 355 16.32 -5.74 -24.40
N LEU A 356 15.88 -6.16 -23.22
CA LEU A 356 16.63 -7.07 -22.35
C LEU A 356 16.55 -8.54 -22.83
N SER A 357 15.45 -8.93 -23.47
CA SER A 357 15.27 -10.30 -24.01
C SER A 357 16.34 -10.71 -25.01
N ALA A 358 16.78 -11.97 -24.95
CA ALA A 358 17.78 -12.52 -25.86
C ALA A 358 17.15 -12.89 -27.22
N PRO A 359 17.61 -12.33 -28.36
CA PRO A 359 17.21 -12.75 -29.69
C PRO A 359 18.00 -14.02 -30.07
N GLU A 360 17.64 -15.17 -29.49
CA GLU A 360 18.33 -16.43 -29.76
C GLU A 360 18.06 -16.94 -31.18
N THR A 361 19.13 -17.20 -31.93
CA THR A 361 19.05 -18.03 -33.13
C THR A 361 18.84 -19.49 -32.71
N PHE A 362 17.58 -19.91 -32.60
CA PHE A 362 17.23 -21.26 -32.17
C PHE A 362 17.90 -22.31 -33.06
N ARG A 363 18.79 -23.11 -32.46
CA ARG A 363 19.19 -24.40 -33.01
C ARG A 363 18.30 -25.46 -32.38
N PRO A 364 17.52 -26.22 -33.18
CA PRO A 364 16.78 -27.35 -32.65
C PRO A 364 17.72 -28.30 -31.90
N SER A 365 17.34 -28.65 -30.67
CA SER A 365 17.99 -29.74 -29.94
C SER A 365 17.95 -31.00 -30.82
N ALA A 366 19.08 -31.69 -30.97
CA ALA A 366 19.14 -32.88 -31.79
C ALA A 366 18.19 -33.94 -31.22
N GLN A 367 17.18 -34.33 -32.01
CA GLN A 367 16.22 -35.34 -31.59
C GLN A 367 16.98 -36.63 -31.16
N PRO A 368 16.60 -37.26 -30.03
CA PRO A 368 17.14 -38.56 -29.68
C PRO A 368 16.90 -39.54 -30.84
N PRO A 369 17.87 -40.42 -31.16
CA PRO A 369 17.90 -41.10 -32.44
C PRO A 369 16.64 -41.93 -32.67
N MET A 370 15.89 -41.59 -33.72
CA MET A 370 14.72 -42.33 -34.18
C MET A 370 15.07 -43.81 -34.36
N VAL A 371 14.49 -44.68 -33.54
CA VAL A 371 14.61 -46.13 -33.69
C VAL A 371 14.01 -46.52 -35.05
N ALA A 372 14.82 -47.14 -35.90
CA ALA A 372 14.48 -47.33 -37.31
C ALA A 372 13.20 -48.18 -37.51
N ALA A 373 12.31 -47.70 -38.38
CA ALA A 373 11.03 -48.36 -38.65
C ALA A 373 11.22 -49.74 -39.31
N GLY A 374 10.86 -50.79 -38.58
CA GLY A 374 10.73 -52.14 -39.13
C GLY A 374 9.63 -52.20 -40.20
N ARG A 375 9.93 -52.81 -41.35
CA ARG A 375 8.99 -52.95 -42.49
C ARG A 375 7.97 -54.10 -42.25
N PRO A 376 6.90 -54.22 -43.07
CA PRO A 376 5.55 -54.42 -42.55
C PRO A 376 5.11 -55.89 -42.45
N ARG A 377 4.01 -56.12 -41.72
CA ARG A 377 3.17 -57.32 -41.85
C ARG A 377 1.69 -56.95 -41.89
N THR A 378 0.95 -57.55 -42.82
CA THR A 378 -0.52 -57.43 -42.94
C THR A 378 -1.13 -58.82 -42.97
N ALA A 379 -2.20 -59.04 -42.18
CA ALA A 379 -3.08 -60.23 -42.15
C ALA A 379 -2.44 -61.60 -41.80
N GLY A 380 -3.18 -62.44 -41.05
CA GLY A 380 -2.76 -63.82 -40.73
C GLY A 380 -3.32 -64.39 -39.41
N GLN A 381 -4.58 -64.83 -39.45
CA GLN A 381 -5.38 -65.55 -38.43
C GLN A 381 -4.71 -66.30 -37.24
N THR A 382 -5.23 -66.02 -36.03
CA THR A 382 -5.58 -66.94 -34.90
C THR A 382 -4.70 -68.12 -34.47
N VAL A 383 -4.51 -68.28 -33.15
CA VAL A 383 -5.00 -69.43 -32.34
C VAL A 383 -5.04 -69.07 -30.83
N THR A 384 -5.78 -69.86 -30.03
CA THR A 384 -6.30 -69.57 -28.67
C THR A 384 -5.43 -69.99 -27.47
N THR A 385 -5.65 -69.39 -26.29
CA THR A 385 -5.56 -70.01 -24.94
C THR A 385 -6.37 -69.17 -23.90
N PRO A 386 -6.66 -69.60 -22.65
CA PRO A 386 -8.05 -69.68 -22.17
C PRO A 386 -8.45 -68.75 -20.99
N PRO A 387 -9.76 -68.65 -20.64
CA PRO A 387 -10.28 -67.77 -19.59
C PRO A 387 -10.70 -68.48 -18.27
N LEU A 388 -10.69 -67.73 -17.15
CA LEU A 388 -11.43 -67.99 -15.91
C LEU A 388 -12.08 -66.67 -15.44
N THR A 389 -13.41 -66.46 -15.59
CA THR A 389 -14.55 -66.86 -14.71
C THR A 389 -14.83 -65.91 -13.55
N ALA A 390 -16.04 -65.34 -13.55
CA ALA A 390 -16.68 -64.64 -12.42
C ALA A 390 -18.15 -65.09 -12.30
N PRO A 391 -18.71 -65.22 -11.08
CA PRO A 391 -20.16 -65.31 -10.87
C PRO A 391 -20.67 -64.44 -9.68
N PRO A 392 -22.00 -64.26 -9.51
CA PRO A 392 -23.06 -64.16 -10.52
C PRO A 392 -24.01 -62.95 -10.27
N SER A 393 -24.96 -62.73 -11.18
CA SER A 393 -25.98 -61.65 -11.10
C SER A 393 -27.28 -62.07 -10.41
N ALA A 394 -28.11 -61.07 -10.05
CA ALA A 394 -29.57 -61.18 -9.97
C ALA A 394 -30.21 -59.94 -10.65
N SER A 395 -31.43 -60.07 -11.18
CA SER A 395 -32.00 -59.15 -12.18
C SER A 395 -33.15 -58.26 -11.67
N GLY A 396 -33.27 -57.05 -12.21
CA GLY A 396 -34.45 -56.18 -12.03
C GLY A 396 -34.47 -54.96 -12.97
N LYS A 397 -35.60 -54.73 -13.64
CA LYS A 397 -35.90 -53.59 -14.55
C LYS A 397 -37.44 -53.38 -14.55
N PRO A 398 -37.99 -52.24 -15.00
CA PRO A 398 -37.44 -50.87 -15.09
C PRO A 398 -38.48 -49.83 -14.56
N VAL A 399 -38.60 -48.68 -15.25
CA VAL A 399 -39.57 -47.57 -15.10
C VAL A 399 -39.10 -46.45 -14.17
N GLY A 400 -39.37 -45.21 -14.56
CA GLY A 400 -39.08 -43.98 -13.82
C GLY A 400 -40.17 -42.93 -14.03
N ALA A 401 -40.03 -41.79 -13.36
CA ALA A 401 -40.88 -40.60 -13.49
C ALA A 401 -40.04 -39.34 -13.26
N ALA A 402 -40.56 -38.18 -13.65
CA ALA A 402 -39.95 -36.87 -13.45
C ALA A 402 -41.02 -35.86 -12.97
N GLY A 403 -40.57 -34.81 -12.27
CA GLY A 403 -41.45 -33.77 -11.70
C GLY A 403 -42.19 -34.21 -10.41
N GLU A 404 -42.79 -33.30 -9.65
CA GLU A 404 -42.64 -31.83 -9.66
C GLU A 404 -42.98 -31.25 -8.27
N ALA A 405 -42.96 -29.92 -8.13
CA ALA A 405 -42.98 -29.20 -6.85
C ALA A 405 -44.24 -29.41 -5.98
N THR A 406 -44.09 -29.24 -4.65
CA THR A 406 -45.05 -28.48 -3.81
C THR A 406 -44.48 -28.12 -2.44
N THR A 407 -44.76 -26.90 -1.97
CA THR A 407 -44.63 -26.40 -0.58
C THR A 407 -46.02 -26.45 0.11
N PRO A 408 -46.25 -26.04 1.39
CA PRO A 408 -45.37 -25.43 2.42
C PRO A 408 -45.57 -25.96 3.89
N THR A 409 -44.94 -25.29 4.88
CA THR A 409 -45.47 -24.97 6.26
C THR A 409 -44.89 -25.68 7.52
N ALA A 410 -44.60 -24.86 8.57
CA ALA A 410 -44.54 -25.12 10.03
C ALA A 410 -43.44 -25.99 10.72
N VAL A 411 -42.38 -25.29 11.16
CA VAL A 411 -41.81 -25.16 12.54
C VAL A 411 -42.69 -25.66 13.73
N PRO A 412 -42.15 -26.10 14.91
CA PRO A 412 -40.80 -26.58 15.30
C PRO A 412 -40.80 -28.01 15.93
N GLY A 413 -39.61 -28.55 16.25
CA GLY A 413 -39.46 -29.79 17.05
C GLY A 413 -38.07 -29.94 17.70
N GLU A 414 -38.03 -30.01 19.02
CA GLU A 414 -36.85 -30.08 19.90
C GLU A 414 -36.25 -31.50 20.01
N ALA A 415 -34.92 -31.65 19.87
CA ALA A 415 -34.05 -32.58 20.63
C ALA A 415 -32.65 -32.78 19.99
N ALA A 416 -31.63 -32.99 20.83
CA ALA A 416 -30.29 -33.52 20.51
C ALA A 416 -29.95 -34.64 21.54
N PRO A 417 -28.77 -35.28 21.59
CA PRO A 417 -27.60 -35.31 20.67
C PRO A 417 -27.21 -36.77 20.26
N GLY A 418 -26.08 -36.99 19.55
CA GLY A 418 -25.64 -38.38 19.24
C GLY A 418 -24.32 -38.64 18.48
N VAL A 419 -23.19 -38.57 19.20
CA VAL A 419 -22.06 -39.55 19.19
C VAL A 419 -21.34 -39.99 17.87
N ALA A 420 -20.01 -39.71 17.87
CA ALA A 420 -18.87 -40.44 17.27
C ALA A 420 -18.70 -40.63 15.74
N VAL A 421 -17.53 -40.17 15.28
CA VAL A 421 -16.72 -40.79 14.20
C VAL A 421 -15.70 -41.73 14.87
N PRO A 422 -15.38 -42.91 14.32
CA PRO A 422 -14.40 -43.83 14.90
C PRO A 422 -12.95 -43.38 14.68
N ASP A 423 -12.08 -43.79 15.59
CA ASP A 423 -10.63 -43.61 15.58
C ASP A 423 -9.95 -44.96 15.25
N ASP A 424 -8.80 -44.95 14.59
CA ASP A 424 -7.94 -46.14 14.44
C ASP A 424 -6.47 -45.72 14.18
N ALA A 425 -5.59 -46.05 15.13
CA ALA A 425 -4.18 -45.66 15.20
C ALA A 425 -3.27 -46.88 14.86
N PRO A 426 -2.03 -47.10 15.37
CA PRO A 426 -1.02 -46.28 16.10
C PRO A 426 0.32 -46.29 15.28
N PRO A 427 1.57 -46.37 15.81
CA PRO A 427 2.18 -46.17 17.14
C PRO A 427 3.43 -45.23 17.12
N ASP A 428 4.19 -44.91 18.19
CA ASP A 428 4.09 -45.03 19.67
C ASP A 428 5.08 -44.03 20.32
N ALA A 429 4.87 -43.61 21.59
CA ALA A 429 5.90 -43.51 22.67
C ALA A 429 5.54 -42.62 23.91
N ALA A 430 5.07 -43.27 24.98
CA ALA A 430 5.64 -43.22 26.34
C ALA A 430 5.65 -41.93 27.25
N PHE A 431 4.67 -41.88 28.18
CA PHE A 431 4.74 -41.42 29.60
C PHE A 431 5.05 -39.93 29.94
N ALA A 432 4.63 -39.34 31.08
CA ALA A 432 4.03 -39.87 32.33
C ALA A 432 2.89 -38.97 32.91
N ASP A 433 2.42 -39.25 34.13
CA ASP A 433 1.16 -38.80 34.78
C ASP A 433 1.40 -38.11 36.14
N GLU A 434 0.54 -37.15 36.57
CA GLU A 434 0.01 -37.09 37.95
C GLU A 434 -1.18 -36.11 38.17
N ALA A 435 -2.35 -36.67 38.47
CA ALA A 435 -3.37 -36.31 39.50
C ALA A 435 -3.90 -34.86 39.74
N ALA A 436 -5.24 -34.77 39.92
CA ALA A 436 -5.97 -33.62 40.50
C ALA A 436 -6.58 -33.96 41.89
N PRO A 437 -7.05 -32.97 42.69
CA PRO A 437 -8.49 -32.61 42.70
C PRO A 437 -8.76 -31.09 42.96
N GLY A 438 -9.98 -30.53 42.91
CA GLY A 438 -11.31 -31.07 42.60
C GLY A 438 -12.38 -30.83 43.70
N VAL A 439 -13.17 -29.73 43.63
CA VAL A 439 -14.36 -29.45 44.48
C VAL A 439 -15.46 -28.73 43.68
N ALA A 440 -16.72 -28.85 44.11
CA ALA A 440 -17.95 -28.60 43.35
C ALA A 440 -18.54 -27.15 43.40
N VAL A 441 -19.58 -26.96 42.55
CA VAL A 441 -20.45 -25.78 42.39
C VAL A 441 -21.70 -25.90 43.28
N PRO A 442 -22.41 -24.79 43.59
CA PRO A 442 -23.85 -24.78 43.34
C PRO A 442 -24.36 -23.51 42.62
N ASN A 443 -25.60 -23.57 42.12
CA ASN A 443 -26.17 -22.68 41.09
C ASN A 443 -27.57 -22.18 41.53
N GLU A 444 -27.89 -20.88 41.38
CA GLU A 444 -29.25 -20.37 41.65
C GLU A 444 -29.56 -19.00 40.99
N ALA A 445 -30.79 -18.86 40.47
CA ALA A 445 -31.43 -17.65 39.91
C ALA A 445 -32.90 -17.98 39.51
N PRO A 446 -33.80 -17.01 39.17
CA PRO A 446 -33.95 -15.61 39.59
C PRO A 446 -35.33 -15.41 40.32
N PRO A 447 -35.90 -14.19 40.47
CA PRO A 447 -36.77 -13.61 39.43
C PRO A 447 -36.72 -12.05 39.34
N GLY A 448 -37.51 -11.44 38.43
CA GLY A 448 -37.61 -9.97 38.28
C GLY A 448 -39.02 -9.48 37.87
N ALA A 449 -39.22 -8.16 37.73
CA ALA A 449 -40.51 -7.56 37.30
C ALA A 449 -40.41 -6.12 36.73
N ALA A 450 -41.15 -5.89 35.63
CA ALA A 450 -41.92 -4.70 35.19
C ALA A 450 -41.36 -3.25 35.18
N LEU A 451 -41.74 -2.52 34.11
CA LEU A 451 -41.76 -1.05 33.97
C LEU A 451 -43.10 -0.47 34.53
N PRO A 452 -43.23 0.87 34.70
CA PRO A 452 -43.85 1.66 33.62
C PRO A 452 -43.19 3.06 33.39
N ASP A 453 -43.78 3.83 32.47
CA ASP A 453 -43.33 5.13 31.91
C ASP A 453 -44.40 6.23 32.12
N GLU A 454 -44.00 7.48 32.45
CA GLU A 454 -44.80 8.72 32.31
C GLU A 454 -43.95 10.02 32.42
N GLY A 455 -44.15 10.97 31.48
CA GLY A 455 -44.38 12.41 31.80
C GLY A 455 -43.21 13.43 31.88
N PRO A 456 -43.24 14.53 31.09
CA PRO A 456 -42.28 15.66 31.15
C PRO A 456 -42.87 16.98 31.72
N PRO A 457 -42.03 18.04 31.91
CA PRO A 457 -42.50 19.43 31.91
C PRO A 457 -41.67 20.43 31.05
N ASP A 458 -42.30 21.54 30.64
CA ASP A 458 -41.75 22.64 29.82
C ASP A 458 -40.80 23.64 30.54
N ALA A 459 -39.96 24.35 29.76
CA ALA A 459 -39.43 25.69 30.10
C ALA A 459 -38.94 26.50 28.87
N ALA A 460 -39.16 27.83 28.86
CA ALA A 460 -38.73 28.81 27.84
C ALA A 460 -38.90 30.26 28.39
N PRO A 461 -38.55 31.37 27.70
CA PRO A 461 -37.54 31.67 26.65
C PRO A 461 -36.47 32.69 27.20
N PRO A 462 -35.85 33.68 26.48
CA PRO A 462 -36.47 34.79 25.70
C PRO A 462 -35.74 35.24 24.40
N ASP A 463 -36.30 36.25 23.70
CA ASP A 463 -35.88 36.81 22.39
C ASP A 463 -34.65 37.75 22.34
N ALA A 464 -34.05 37.91 21.14
CA ALA A 464 -33.35 39.15 20.74
C ALA A 464 -33.22 39.39 19.20
N ALA A 465 -34.16 40.16 18.64
CA ALA A 465 -34.01 41.14 17.53
C ALA A 465 -33.56 40.78 16.07
N LEU A 466 -34.11 41.57 15.15
CA LEU A 466 -33.96 41.63 13.68
C LEU A 466 -32.88 42.69 13.26
N PRO A 467 -32.53 42.95 11.95
CA PRO A 467 -33.27 42.62 10.73
C PRO A 467 -32.48 42.18 9.46
N VAL A 468 -33.25 41.69 8.48
CA VAL A 468 -32.83 41.54 7.07
C VAL A 468 -33.13 42.83 6.30
N ALA A 469 -32.24 43.21 5.37
CA ALA A 469 -32.50 44.26 4.37
C ALA A 469 -32.51 43.65 2.96
N ALA A 470 -33.54 43.95 2.17
CA ALA A 470 -33.70 43.44 0.82
C ALA A 470 -33.36 44.50 -0.24
N PHE A 471 -32.70 44.08 -1.32
CA PHE A 471 -32.75 44.75 -2.61
C PHE A 471 -32.96 43.68 -3.69
N GLY A 472 -33.96 43.88 -4.54
CA GLY A 472 -34.20 43.07 -5.72
C GLY A 472 -34.13 43.91 -6.99
N SER A 473 -34.02 43.24 -8.13
CA SER A 473 -34.46 43.78 -9.42
C SER A 473 -35.04 42.63 -10.23
N ALA A 474 -36.05 42.92 -11.05
CA ALA A 474 -36.85 41.92 -11.74
C ALA A 474 -36.56 41.86 -13.25
N ALA A 475 -36.79 40.68 -13.81
CA ALA A 475 -37.30 40.38 -15.15
C ALA A 475 -36.94 41.28 -16.35
N GLY A 476 -36.31 40.69 -17.36
CA GLY A 476 -36.26 41.19 -18.74
C GLY A 476 -36.21 40.03 -19.73
N ALA A 477 -37.36 39.53 -20.18
CA ALA A 477 -37.46 38.43 -21.14
C ALA A 477 -37.67 38.95 -22.57
N GLY A 478 -37.04 38.34 -23.59
CA GLY A 478 -37.15 38.85 -24.96
C GLY A 478 -36.52 38.04 -26.09
N HIS A 479 -37.25 37.02 -26.58
CA HIS A 479 -37.25 36.51 -27.97
C HIS A 479 -36.06 35.67 -28.52
N ALA A 480 -36.41 34.93 -29.59
CA ALA A 480 -35.55 34.08 -30.44
C ALA A 480 -34.88 34.91 -31.57
N ASP A 481 -34.09 34.41 -32.53
CA ASP A 481 -34.22 33.17 -33.33
C ASP A 481 -32.91 32.82 -34.10
N ARG A 482 -32.85 31.60 -34.65
CA ARG A 482 -32.00 31.14 -35.79
C ARG A 482 -30.46 31.18 -35.76
N MET A 483 -29.88 29.99 -35.94
CA MET A 483 -28.67 29.71 -36.74
C MET A 483 -28.93 29.95 -38.26
N PRO A 484 -27.93 30.06 -39.18
CA PRO A 484 -26.55 29.54 -39.09
C PRO A 484 -25.41 30.50 -39.55
N GLY A 485 -24.14 30.04 -39.49
CA GLY A 485 -23.00 30.60 -40.24
C GLY A 485 -22.84 29.96 -41.63
N PRO A 486 -21.62 29.78 -42.21
CA PRO A 486 -20.29 30.30 -41.84
C PRO A 486 -19.60 31.06 -43.01
N HIS A 487 -18.38 31.63 -42.84
CA HIS A 487 -17.47 31.91 -43.97
C HIS A 487 -15.99 32.07 -43.55
N SER A 488 -15.07 31.83 -44.50
CA SER A 488 -13.61 31.77 -44.30
C SER A 488 -12.84 32.74 -45.20
N ALA A 489 -11.77 33.35 -44.68
CA ALA A 489 -10.54 33.82 -45.37
C ALA A 489 -9.66 34.47 -44.27
N ASP A 490 -8.39 34.12 -44.02
CA ASP A 490 -7.23 33.89 -44.89
C ASP A 490 -6.67 35.18 -45.54
N THR A 491 -5.55 35.67 -44.99
CA THR A 491 -4.50 36.39 -45.73
C THR A 491 -3.23 36.53 -44.87
N SER A 492 -2.11 36.07 -45.42
CA SER A 492 -0.73 36.47 -45.09
C SER A 492 -0.09 37.05 -46.38
N PRO A 493 1.24 37.23 -46.54
CA PRO A 493 2.32 37.69 -45.65
C PRO A 493 3.19 38.83 -46.27
N VAL A 494 3.94 39.59 -45.46
CA VAL A 494 5.22 40.30 -45.77
C VAL A 494 5.95 40.47 -44.40
N GLY A 495 7.27 40.39 -44.15
CA GLY A 495 8.50 40.39 -44.96
C GLY A 495 9.36 41.65 -44.65
N VAL A 496 10.70 41.70 -44.62
CA VAL A 496 11.77 40.69 -44.76
C VAL A 496 13.11 41.24 -44.17
N ARG A 497 13.83 40.44 -43.34
CA ARG A 497 15.31 40.37 -43.10
C ARG A 497 16.17 41.49 -42.42
N ARG A 498 17.04 40.97 -41.51
CA ARG A 498 18.50 41.23 -41.27
C ARG A 498 18.97 42.41 -40.38
N GLY A 499 19.71 42.07 -39.31
CA GLY A 499 20.73 42.90 -38.62
C GLY A 499 22.15 42.60 -39.17
N PRO A 500 23.24 42.46 -38.38
CA PRO A 500 23.39 42.52 -36.90
C PRO A 500 24.50 43.49 -36.39
N GLY A 501 24.76 43.57 -35.08
CA GLY A 501 26.00 44.20 -34.56
C GLY A 501 26.08 44.47 -33.04
N GLU A 502 27.00 43.79 -32.36
CA GLU A 502 27.71 44.21 -31.12
C GLU A 502 29.16 44.59 -31.49
N PRO A 503 30.06 45.16 -30.62
CA PRO A 503 30.04 45.23 -29.14
C PRO A 503 30.47 46.60 -28.52
N GLY A 504 30.66 46.68 -27.18
CA GLY A 504 31.62 47.67 -26.59
C GLY A 504 31.37 48.25 -25.18
N THR A 505 31.78 47.51 -24.14
CA THR A 505 32.43 47.89 -22.84
C THR A 505 32.52 49.36 -22.32
N THR A 506 32.68 49.47 -20.97
CA THR A 506 33.14 50.63 -20.12
C THR A 506 32.05 51.65 -19.70
N ASP A 507 32.11 52.36 -18.55
CA ASP A 507 33.06 52.38 -17.42
C ASP A 507 32.42 52.82 -16.07
N SER A 508 33.15 52.60 -14.96
CA SER A 508 33.24 53.44 -13.74
C SER A 508 32.12 53.50 -12.67
N ALA A 509 32.57 53.47 -11.40
CA ALA A 509 31.87 53.79 -10.12
C ALA A 509 32.82 54.74 -9.30
N PRO A 510 32.74 54.99 -7.94
CA PRO A 510 31.82 54.59 -6.87
C PRO A 510 30.90 55.72 -6.26
N PRO A 511 31.15 56.47 -5.13
CA PRO A 511 32.37 56.69 -4.32
C PRO A 511 32.24 56.65 -2.74
N ARG A 512 31.97 55.49 -2.10
CA ARG A 512 32.42 55.15 -0.70
C ARG A 512 31.54 55.76 0.47
N ARG A 513 31.75 55.56 1.80
CA ARG A 513 32.98 55.19 2.57
C ARG A 513 32.83 54.77 4.08
N ARG A 514 33.17 53.50 4.41
CA ARG A 514 33.81 53.00 5.69
C ARG A 514 32.92 53.04 6.97
N TRP A 515 33.25 52.40 8.12
CA TRP A 515 34.49 51.80 8.70
C TRP A 515 34.29 50.28 8.97
N ARG A 516 35.27 49.33 9.04
CA ARG A 516 36.66 49.20 9.58
C ARG A 516 36.73 49.16 11.12
N ARG A 517 37.46 48.25 11.82
CA ARG A 517 38.39 47.11 11.53
C ARG A 517 38.46 46.22 12.83
N ALA A 518 38.55 44.88 12.82
CA ALA A 518 39.73 43.99 12.61
C ALA A 518 40.78 44.00 13.79
N VAL A 519 41.60 42.99 14.14
CA VAL A 519 41.96 41.66 13.51
C VAL A 519 42.82 40.75 14.46
N LEU A 520 42.88 39.40 14.26
CA LEU A 520 43.90 38.41 14.77
C LEU A 520 44.02 38.23 16.34
N ALA A 521 44.71 37.29 17.02
CA ALA A 521 45.41 35.97 16.78
C ALA A 521 45.84 35.35 18.17
N VAL A 522 46.38 34.12 18.41
CA VAL A 522 46.42 32.74 17.81
C VAL A 522 47.05 31.73 18.83
N ALA A 523 46.66 30.43 18.80
CA ALA A 523 47.33 29.20 19.33
C ALA A 523 47.51 28.87 20.85
N ALA A 524 46.77 27.83 21.30
CA ALA A 524 47.23 26.49 21.78
C ALA A 524 48.07 26.20 23.08
N VAL A 525 47.93 24.93 23.53
CA VAL A 525 48.82 24.07 24.39
C VAL A 525 48.54 23.89 25.91
N LEU A 526 47.85 22.79 26.23
CA LEU A 526 48.07 21.72 27.26
C LEU A 526 48.46 21.97 28.76
N ALA A 527 47.52 21.56 29.64
CA ALA A 527 47.61 20.47 30.67
C ALA A 527 48.46 20.56 31.98
N LEU A 528 47.94 20.00 33.10
CA LEU A 528 48.41 18.78 33.84
C LEU A 528 48.09 18.73 35.38
N GLY A 529 47.78 17.52 35.89
CA GLY A 529 47.86 17.07 37.31
C GLY A 529 46.58 17.24 38.16
N GLY A 530 46.16 16.30 39.04
CA GLY A 530 46.59 14.92 39.40
C GLY A 530 45.52 14.31 40.35
N ALA A 531 45.17 13.01 40.34
CA ALA A 531 45.93 11.82 40.78
C ALA A 531 46.32 11.84 42.30
N ALA A 532 46.13 10.81 43.12
CA ALA A 532 45.42 9.51 43.00
C ALA A 532 45.33 8.82 44.40
N ALA A 533 44.51 7.77 44.57
CA ALA A 533 44.67 6.77 45.65
C ALA A 533 43.96 5.43 45.32
N THR A 534 44.63 4.29 45.60
CA THR A 534 44.11 2.92 45.41
C THR A 534 44.21 2.11 46.70
N VAL A 535 43.23 1.25 46.96
CA VAL A 535 43.37 0.06 47.81
C VAL A 535 42.55 -1.07 47.18
N ALA A 536 43.11 -2.29 47.16
CA ALA A 536 42.41 -3.49 46.71
C ALA A 536 42.69 -4.65 47.68
N ALA A 537 41.66 -5.41 48.06
CA ALA A 537 41.78 -6.56 48.95
C ALA A 537 40.72 -7.65 48.66
N LEU A 538 41.14 -8.66 47.87
CA LEU A 538 40.80 -10.09 47.99
C LEU A 538 39.40 -10.52 48.50
N ARG A 539 38.58 -11.01 47.56
CA ARG A 539 37.89 -12.34 47.50
C ARG A 539 37.72 -13.16 48.80
N PRO A 540 36.57 -13.87 48.97
CA PRO A 540 36.31 -15.05 48.12
C PRO A 540 34.94 -15.10 47.42
N ASP A 541 34.77 -16.13 46.60
CA ASP A 541 33.67 -16.33 45.66
C ASP A 541 32.35 -16.76 46.35
N GLY A 542 31.23 -16.25 45.82
CA GLY A 542 29.87 -16.73 46.11
C GLY A 542 29.03 -16.63 44.84
N ARG A 543 28.67 -17.77 44.26
CA ARG A 543 27.65 -17.82 43.21
C ARG A 543 26.28 -17.86 43.88
N ASP A 544 25.42 -16.90 43.56
CA ASP A 544 23.99 -17.15 43.55
C ASP A 544 23.38 -16.50 42.30
N SER A 545 22.56 -17.29 41.61
CA SER A 545 21.92 -16.93 40.35
C SER A 545 20.42 -17.14 40.46
N GLY A 546 19.66 -16.06 40.55
CA GLY A 546 18.20 -16.08 40.60
C GLY A 546 17.64 -14.76 41.13
N GLY A 547 16.48 -14.33 40.63
CA GLY A 547 15.80 -13.13 41.14
C GLY A 547 15.26 -12.11 40.13
N SER A 548 15.01 -12.48 38.86
CA SER A 548 14.18 -11.63 38.00
C SER A 548 12.72 -11.70 38.46
N SER A 549 12.28 -10.75 39.29
CA SER A 549 10.88 -10.65 39.72
C SER A 549 10.08 -9.88 38.68
N ALA A 550 9.38 -10.60 37.80
CA ALA A 550 8.28 -10.00 37.04
C ALA A 550 7.21 -9.48 38.02
N ALA A 551 6.58 -8.34 37.70
CA ALA A 551 5.56 -7.75 38.58
C ALA A 551 4.29 -8.60 38.49
N ALA A 552 4.04 -9.41 39.54
CA ALA A 552 3.05 -10.48 39.51
C ALA A 552 1.61 -10.00 39.21
N CYS A 553 1.27 -8.77 39.61
CA CYS A 553 0.05 -8.06 39.26
C CYS A 553 0.23 -6.59 39.70
N GLY A 554 0.47 -5.69 38.73
CA GLY A 554 0.55 -4.25 38.95
C GLY A 554 1.90 -3.68 39.39
N PHE A 555 2.06 -2.38 39.15
CA PHE A 555 3.17 -1.53 39.59
C PHE A 555 2.72 -0.07 39.61
N ALA A 556 3.41 0.79 40.36
CA ALA A 556 3.30 2.24 40.25
C ALA A 556 4.72 2.80 40.10
N ASP A 557 4.96 3.56 39.04
CA ASP A 557 6.27 4.13 38.73
C ASP A 557 6.13 5.65 38.58
N SER A 558 6.87 6.41 39.39
CA SER A 558 7.05 7.85 39.25
C SER A 558 8.39 8.08 38.56
N PHE A 559 8.40 8.87 37.50
CA PHE A 559 9.58 9.03 36.61
C PHE A 559 10.68 9.92 37.21
N ASP A 560 10.84 9.91 38.53
CA ASP A 560 11.92 10.58 39.25
C ASP A 560 13.27 9.87 39.04
N GLY A 561 14.35 10.64 39.01
CA GLY A 561 15.67 10.16 38.59
C GLY A 561 16.33 9.12 39.51
N ASP A 562 15.80 8.94 40.73
CA ASP A 562 16.36 8.08 41.77
C ASP A 562 15.80 6.64 41.74
N THR A 563 14.71 6.39 41.00
CA THR A 563 14.03 5.08 40.94
C THR A 563 14.16 4.36 39.60
N LEU A 564 14.81 4.98 38.60
CA LEU A 564 14.94 4.45 37.23
C LEU A 564 15.68 3.11 37.16
N ASP A 565 14.92 2.05 36.89
CA ASP A 565 15.37 0.68 36.70
C ASP A 565 16.01 0.49 35.30
N PRO A 566 17.30 0.12 35.20
CA PRO A 566 18.00 0.03 33.91
C PRO A 566 17.50 -1.03 32.93
N ALA A 567 16.60 -1.94 33.32
CA ALA A 567 16.11 -3.01 32.47
C ALA A 567 15.07 -2.57 31.40
N TRP A 568 14.54 -1.35 31.53
CA TRP A 568 13.36 -0.88 30.78
C TRP A 568 13.62 -0.45 29.31
N GLN A 569 14.57 -0.97 28.53
CA GLN A 569 14.84 -0.36 27.20
C GLN A 569 14.95 -1.30 25.99
N ARG A 570 14.18 -0.95 24.94
CA ARG A 570 14.67 -0.99 23.55
C ARG A 570 15.16 0.42 23.18
N GLN A 571 16.43 0.57 22.82
CA GLN A 571 17.02 1.83 22.36
C GLN A 571 17.63 1.65 20.96
N ARG A 572 17.54 2.66 20.10
CA ARG A 572 18.36 2.75 18.87
C ARG A 572 19.71 3.40 19.19
N THR A 573 20.77 2.91 18.54
CA THR A 573 22.15 3.44 18.71
C THR A 573 22.39 4.81 18.06
N ASP A 574 21.47 5.28 17.22
CA ASP A 574 21.51 6.61 16.60
C ASP A 574 20.61 7.66 17.29
N THR A 575 19.78 7.23 18.26
CA THR A 575 18.81 8.09 18.95
C THR A 575 19.20 8.23 20.42
N ASN A 576 19.48 9.46 20.84
CA ASN A 576 19.75 9.76 22.24
C ASN A 576 18.43 9.83 22.99
N VAL A 577 18.31 9.03 24.05
CA VAL A 577 17.16 9.01 24.96
C VAL A 577 17.67 9.29 26.36
N THR A 578 17.10 10.30 27.01
CA THR A 578 17.40 10.65 28.39
C THR A 578 16.11 10.61 29.19
N VAL A 579 16.15 9.96 30.36
CA VAL A 579 15.02 9.94 31.30
C VAL A 579 15.48 10.64 32.56
N ALA A 580 14.80 11.74 32.92
CA ALA A 580 15.14 12.59 34.07
C ALA A 580 13.93 13.44 34.49
N ASP A 581 13.85 13.82 35.77
CA ASP A 581 12.93 14.82 36.32
C ASP A 581 11.42 14.61 35.99
N GLY A 582 10.98 13.37 35.77
CA GLY A 582 9.61 13.02 35.37
C GLY A 582 9.39 12.85 33.86
N ALA A 583 10.42 13.00 33.02
CA ALA A 583 10.28 13.08 31.57
C ALA A 583 11.26 12.19 30.79
N VAL A 584 10.75 11.66 29.68
CA VAL A 584 11.53 11.03 28.62
C VAL A 584 11.78 12.08 27.54
N THR A 585 13.04 12.47 27.37
CA THR A 585 13.47 13.38 26.31
C THR A 585 14.24 12.60 25.25
N MET A 586 13.92 12.86 24.00
CA MET A 586 14.46 12.13 22.84
C MET A 586 15.00 13.12 21.80
N ASP A 587 16.30 12.98 21.52
CA ASP A 587 17.02 13.67 20.46
C ASP A 587 17.34 12.67 19.34
N ALA A 588 16.68 12.83 18.19
CA ALA A 588 16.73 11.89 17.08
C ALA A 588 17.42 12.46 15.83
N PRO A 589 17.99 11.61 14.95
CA PRO A 589 18.63 12.05 13.71
C PRO A 589 17.72 12.77 12.70
N ASP A 590 18.35 13.41 11.72
CA ASP A 590 17.67 14.09 10.63
C ASP A 590 16.84 13.14 9.75
N GLY A 591 15.60 13.53 9.49
CA GLY A 591 14.63 12.74 8.71
C GLY A 591 14.35 11.33 9.25
N SER A 592 14.66 11.02 10.52
CA SER A 592 14.37 9.70 11.08
C SER A 592 12.89 9.55 11.41
N ASP A 593 12.19 8.73 10.64
CA ASP A 593 11.08 7.98 11.20
C ASP A 593 11.66 6.93 12.17
N ILE A 594 11.17 6.98 13.42
CA ILE A 594 11.63 6.11 14.50
C ILE A 594 10.71 4.88 14.65
N PHE A 595 9.53 4.88 14.01
CA PHE A 595 8.48 3.90 14.27
C PHE A 595 7.98 3.12 13.04
N GLU A 596 7.44 3.77 12.00
CA GLU A 596 6.69 3.06 10.94
C GLU A 596 7.56 2.10 10.13
N THR A 597 8.80 2.47 9.85
CA THR A 597 9.73 1.72 8.99
C THR A 597 10.43 0.56 9.72
N TYR A 598 10.55 0.62 11.05
CA TYR A 598 11.40 -0.32 11.81
C TYR A 598 10.89 -0.79 13.19
N LEU A 599 9.76 -0.26 13.70
CA LEU A 599 9.19 -0.62 15.01
C LEU A 599 10.23 -0.56 16.16
N ALA A 600 11.09 0.45 16.08
CA ALA A 600 12.29 0.62 16.89
C ALA A 600 12.27 1.92 17.73
N ALA A 601 11.07 2.40 18.06
CA ALA A 601 10.91 3.54 18.97
C ALA A 601 11.45 3.22 20.36
N PRO A 602 12.00 4.22 21.08
CA PRO A 602 12.25 4.12 22.51
C PRO A 602 10.97 3.72 23.25
N MET A 603 11.02 2.52 23.82
CA MET A 603 9.94 1.95 24.61
C MET A 603 10.47 1.60 25.99
N LEU A 604 9.77 2.08 27.00
CA LEU A 604 10.01 1.79 28.40
C LEU A 604 8.96 0.77 28.84
N LEU A 605 9.39 -0.47 29.15
CA LEU A 605 8.51 -1.63 29.37
C LEU A 605 8.85 -2.40 30.66
N ARG A 606 7.81 -2.82 31.40
CA ARG A 606 7.85 -3.84 32.48
C ARG A 606 6.82 -4.94 32.24
N PRO A 607 7.12 -6.23 32.53
CA PRO A 607 6.14 -7.31 32.43
C PRO A 607 5.07 -7.21 33.52
N VAL A 608 3.79 -7.32 33.13
CA VAL A 608 2.62 -7.46 34.02
C VAL A 608 1.83 -8.71 33.63
N THR A 609 1.31 -9.42 34.62
CA THR A 609 0.56 -10.67 34.44
C THR A 609 -0.94 -10.50 34.75
N GLY A 610 -1.80 -11.11 33.93
CA GLY A 610 -3.25 -11.19 34.14
C GLY A 610 -4.03 -9.98 33.62
N ASP A 611 -5.23 -9.78 34.16
CA ASP A 611 -6.07 -8.60 33.94
C ASP A 611 -5.46 -7.36 34.62
N PHE A 612 -5.57 -6.18 34.00
CA PHE A 612 -5.10 -4.93 34.59
C PHE A 612 -5.72 -3.69 33.96
N THR A 613 -5.72 -2.59 34.70
CA THR A 613 -5.91 -1.21 34.22
C THR A 613 -4.57 -0.50 34.29
N LEU A 614 -4.01 -0.16 33.13
CA LEU A 614 -2.82 0.67 32.97
C LEU A 614 -3.26 2.12 32.72
N GLU A 615 -2.81 3.06 33.56
CA GLU A 615 -3.16 4.47 33.49
C GLU A 615 -1.89 5.33 33.54
N THR A 616 -1.83 6.37 32.70
CA THR A 616 -0.78 7.39 32.75
C THR A 616 -1.31 8.78 32.41
N ASP A 617 -0.60 9.77 32.92
CA ASP A 617 -0.79 11.17 32.60
C ASP A 617 0.36 11.62 31.69
N VAL A 618 0.05 12.05 30.47
CA VAL A 618 1.03 12.47 29.46
C VAL A 618 0.90 13.97 29.18
N THR A 619 1.99 14.69 29.43
CA THR A 619 2.21 16.06 28.97
C THR A 619 3.39 16.03 28.02
N ALA A 620 3.30 16.65 26.85
CA ALA A 620 4.46 16.75 25.96
C ALA A 620 4.65 18.15 25.40
N ALA A 621 5.89 18.47 25.05
CA ALA A 621 6.28 19.68 24.34
C ALA A 621 6.63 19.32 22.88
N PRO A 622 5.62 19.20 21.99
CA PRO A 622 5.88 18.96 20.57
C PRO A 622 6.59 20.17 19.95
N SER A 623 7.58 19.88 19.11
CA SER A 623 8.33 20.86 18.34
C SER A 623 8.13 20.70 16.81
N GLN A 624 7.38 19.67 16.38
CA GLN A 624 6.96 19.42 14.99
C GLN A 624 5.54 18.82 14.94
N PHE A 625 4.93 18.87 13.75
CA PHE A 625 3.55 18.44 13.43
C PHE A 625 3.25 16.93 13.57
N TYR A 626 4.23 16.07 13.80
CA TYR A 626 3.97 14.67 14.16
C TYR A 626 5.01 14.16 15.17
N GLN A 627 4.75 14.46 16.43
CA GLN A 627 5.40 13.82 17.58
C GLN A 627 4.32 13.13 18.41
N GLY A 628 4.70 12.18 19.26
CA GLY A 628 3.72 11.37 19.98
C GLY A 628 4.25 10.64 21.20
N ALA A 629 3.37 10.40 22.17
CA ALA A 629 3.68 9.69 23.40
C ALA A 629 2.44 9.01 23.99
N GLY A 630 2.61 7.86 24.62
CA GLY A 630 1.52 7.17 25.31
C GLY A 630 1.84 5.75 25.74
N LEU A 631 0.78 4.97 25.97
CA LEU A 631 0.82 3.61 26.51
C LEU A 631 1.00 2.55 25.41
N VAL A 632 1.70 1.48 25.74
CA VAL A 632 1.88 0.31 24.87
C VAL A 632 1.83 -1.00 25.67
N LEU A 633 1.19 -2.02 25.08
CA LEU A 633 1.27 -3.44 25.44
C LEU A 633 2.03 -4.14 24.31
N TRP A 634 3.16 -4.77 24.60
CA TRP A 634 4.16 -5.13 23.59
C TRP A 634 4.57 -6.62 23.64
N ASN A 635 4.19 -7.38 22.61
CA ASN A 635 4.59 -8.78 22.39
C ASN A 635 5.44 -8.95 21.11
N GLY A 636 5.90 -7.84 20.50
CA GLY A 636 6.78 -7.84 19.33
C GLY A 636 6.22 -7.07 18.13
N PRO A 637 6.95 -7.03 17.01
CA PRO A 637 6.58 -6.22 15.84
C PRO A 637 5.29 -6.67 15.15
N ASP A 638 4.80 -7.87 15.46
CA ASP A 638 3.59 -8.46 14.88
C ASP A 638 2.45 -8.63 15.88
N SER A 639 2.66 -8.37 17.18
CA SER A 639 1.63 -8.51 18.22
C SER A 639 1.82 -7.40 19.27
N TYR A 640 1.01 -6.34 19.18
CA TYR A 640 1.04 -5.19 20.10
C TYR A 640 -0.28 -4.41 20.12
N VAL A 641 -0.50 -3.63 21.18
CA VAL A 641 -1.58 -2.65 21.31
C VAL A 641 -1.00 -1.30 21.75
N ARG A 642 -1.43 -0.20 21.13
CA ARG A 642 -0.87 1.15 21.30
C ARG A 642 -2.01 2.16 21.51
N LEU A 643 -1.89 2.97 22.57
CA LEU A 643 -2.77 4.10 22.87
C LEU A 643 -1.91 5.34 23.09
N GLU A 644 -1.96 6.28 22.16
CA GLU A 644 -1.05 7.43 22.15
C GLU A 644 -1.76 8.74 21.92
N ARG A 645 -1.13 9.81 22.40
CA ARG A 645 -1.44 11.17 21.95
C ARG A 645 -0.43 11.59 20.90
N GLY A 646 -0.92 11.83 19.68
CA GLY A 646 -0.20 12.49 18.59
C GLY A 646 -0.43 14.00 18.60
N TYR A 647 0.54 14.75 18.11
CA TYR A 647 0.55 16.22 18.18
C TYR A 647 0.72 16.84 16.78
N GLY A 648 -0.38 17.34 16.21
CA GLY A 648 -0.42 18.20 15.01
C GLY A 648 -0.98 19.60 15.34
N ASP A 649 -1.66 20.25 14.39
CA ASP A 649 -2.33 21.56 14.62
C ASP A 649 -3.34 21.52 15.78
N THR A 650 -4.08 20.41 15.89
CA THR A 650 -4.79 19.99 17.10
C THR A 650 -4.13 18.71 17.64
N GLY A 651 -4.08 18.56 18.97
CA GLY A 651 -3.64 17.31 19.58
C GLY A 651 -4.72 16.24 19.40
N ALA A 652 -4.35 15.01 19.06
CA ALA A 652 -5.29 13.92 18.81
C ALA A 652 -4.88 12.65 19.54
N VAL A 653 -5.87 11.83 19.93
CA VAL A 653 -5.61 10.50 20.50
C VAL A 653 -5.78 9.42 19.42
N VAL A 654 -4.89 8.43 19.42
CA VAL A 654 -4.91 7.28 18.51
C VAL A 654 -4.94 6.00 19.34
N PHE A 655 -5.84 5.08 18.99
CA PHE A 655 -5.90 3.73 19.54
C PHE A 655 -5.82 2.72 18.40
N GLU A 656 -4.84 1.82 18.45
CA GLU A 656 -4.55 0.88 17.38
C GLU A 656 -3.85 -0.38 17.90
N TYR A 657 -3.84 -1.42 17.08
CA TYR A 657 -3.18 -2.68 17.38
C TYR A 657 -2.70 -3.40 16.12
N LYS A 658 -1.88 -4.42 16.33
CA LYS A 658 -1.56 -5.44 15.32
C LYS A 658 -1.55 -6.77 16.03
N ASP A 659 -2.21 -7.77 15.44
CA ASP A 659 -2.14 -9.16 15.92
C ASP A 659 -2.01 -10.10 14.72
N HIS A 660 -0.76 -10.39 14.38
CA HIS A 660 -0.23 -11.11 13.22
C HIS A 660 -0.55 -10.55 11.82
N ALA A 661 -1.79 -10.12 11.51
CA ALA A 661 -2.15 -9.19 10.42
C ALA A 661 -3.67 -8.91 10.38
N PRO A 662 -4.13 -7.75 9.86
CA PRO A 662 -3.35 -6.56 9.50
C PRO A 662 -3.02 -5.69 10.73
N HIS A 663 -2.40 -4.53 10.50
CA HIS A 663 -2.43 -3.43 11.47
C HIS A 663 -3.80 -2.74 11.40
N VAL A 664 -4.41 -2.47 12.56
CA VAL A 664 -5.78 -1.94 12.66
C VAL A 664 -5.80 -0.72 13.56
N LYS A 665 -6.21 0.42 12.99
CA LYS A 665 -6.51 1.63 13.73
C LYS A 665 -7.98 1.58 14.18
N VAL A 666 -8.20 1.53 15.48
CA VAL A 666 -9.52 1.44 16.14
C VAL A 666 -10.11 2.85 16.32
N HIS A 667 -9.23 3.82 16.58
CA HIS A 667 -9.54 5.23 16.71
C HIS A 667 -8.38 6.05 16.14
N SER A 668 -8.64 6.99 15.22
CA SER A 668 -7.58 7.73 14.53
C SER A 668 -8.09 9.06 13.97
N PRO A 669 -7.27 10.12 13.90
CA PRO A 669 -7.66 11.42 13.34
C PRO A 669 -7.69 11.46 11.80
N VAL A 670 -8.14 10.38 11.15
CA VAL A 670 -8.27 10.38 9.68
C VAL A 670 -9.48 11.24 9.30
N ARG A 671 -9.24 12.30 8.52
CA ARG A 671 -10.22 13.37 8.21
C ARG A 671 -11.54 12.91 7.58
N SER A 672 -11.66 11.64 7.18
CA SER A 672 -12.84 11.06 6.52
C SER A 672 -13.89 10.44 7.45
N ASP A 673 -13.57 10.08 8.70
CA ASP A 673 -14.53 9.42 9.62
C ASP A 673 -15.21 10.35 10.63
N GLY A 674 -14.61 11.50 10.93
CA GLY A 674 -15.17 12.52 11.82
C GLY A 674 -15.21 12.15 13.31
N THR A 675 -14.64 11.02 13.73
CA THR A 675 -14.74 10.50 15.11
C THR A 675 -13.73 11.09 16.10
N LEU A 676 -12.97 12.12 15.66
CA LEU A 676 -11.90 12.80 16.39
C LEU A 676 -12.14 12.97 17.91
N VAL A 677 -11.14 12.58 18.70
CA VAL A 677 -10.88 13.15 20.03
C VAL A 677 -9.78 14.19 19.86
N GLU A 678 -10.20 15.40 19.49
CA GLU A 678 -9.32 16.58 19.56
C GLU A 678 -9.10 16.97 21.03
N THR A 679 -7.88 17.39 21.35
CA THR A 679 -7.48 17.86 22.67
C THR A 679 -6.39 18.92 22.53
N ASP A 680 -6.79 20.17 22.76
CA ASP A 680 -5.94 21.36 22.83
C ASP A 680 -5.15 21.42 24.15
N ALA A 681 -5.71 20.84 25.22
CA ALA A 681 -5.12 20.83 26.55
C ALA A 681 -3.72 20.20 26.55
N GLN A 682 -2.72 20.90 27.08
CA GLN A 682 -1.33 20.44 27.07
C GLN A 682 -1.12 19.09 27.78
N ARG A 683 -2.05 18.71 28.66
CA ARG A 683 -2.02 17.52 29.52
C ARG A 683 -3.23 16.62 29.23
N GLY A 684 -2.99 15.33 28.97
CA GLY A 684 -4.03 14.33 28.73
C GLY A 684 -3.78 13.05 29.52
N ILE A 685 -4.85 12.33 29.87
CA ILE A 685 -4.77 11.08 30.63
C ILE A 685 -5.22 9.93 29.72
N LEU A 686 -4.40 8.89 29.65
CA LEU A 686 -4.59 7.70 28.81
C LEU A 686 -4.75 6.46 29.69
N GLN A 687 -5.69 5.58 29.32
CA GLN A 687 -5.98 4.37 30.08
C GLN A 687 -6.20 3.17 29.14
N LEU A 688 -5.50 2.06 29.39
CA LEU A 688 -5.70 0.77 28.74
C LEU A 688 -6.14 -0.28 29.78
N ILE A 689 -7.29 -0.91 29.54
CA ILE A 689 -7.86 -1.93 30.42
C ILE A 689 -7.82 -3.29 29.71
N ARG A 690 -7.06 -4.26 30.25
CA ARG A 690 -7.07 -5.66 29.84
C ARG A 690 -8.05 -6.46 30.73
N LYS A 691 -8.92 -7.25 30.09
CA LYS A 691 -9.74 -8.30 30.73
C LYS A 691 -9.76 -9.55 29.85
N GLY A 692 -9.08 -10.61 30.27
CA GLY A 692 -8.75 -11.75 29.41
C GLY A 692 -8.03 -11.29 28.15
N ASP A 693 -8.60 -11.57 26.99
CA ASP A 693 -8.08 -11.16 25.68
C ASP A 693 -8.75 -9.88 25.15
N THR A 694 -9.69 -9.31 25.93
CA THR A 694 -10.33 -8.01 25.63
C THR A 694 -9.46 -6.87 26.13
N ILE A 695 -9.14 -5.90 25.26
CA ILE A 695 -8.43 -4.68 25.64
C ILE A 695 -9.28 -3.46 25.26
N THR A 696 -9.48 -2.55 26.20
CA THR A 696 -10.31 -1.33 26.04
C THR A 696 -9.47 -0.08 26.27
N ALA A 697 -9.59 0.91 25.39
CA ALA A 697 -8.92 2.19 25.51
C ALA A 697 -9.87 3.30 25.93
N LYS A 698 -9.40 4.16 26.84
CA LYS A 698 -10.07 5.40 27.24
C LYS A 698 -9.08 6.55 27.29
N ALA A 699 -9.55 7.77 27.02
CA ALA A 699 -8.75 8.98 27.20
C ALA A 699 -9.59 10.16 27.68
N ARG A 700 -8.94 11.17 28.25
CA ARG A 700 -9.54 12.48 28.54
C ARG A 700 -8.52 13.62 28.52
N SER A 701 -9.00 14.84 28.30
CA SER A 701 -8.28 16.03 28.73
C SER A 701 -8.12 16.01 30.25
N ALA A 702 -7.04 16.62 30.77
CA ALA A 702 -6.95 16.92 32.20
C ALA A 702 -8.07 17.86 32.69
N LEU A 703 -8.76 18.55 31.76
CA LEU A 703 -9.91 19.42 32.04
C LEU A 703 -11.24 18.65 32.12
N ASP A 704 -11.35 17.44 31.56
CA ASP A 704 -12.61 16.69 31.53
C ASP A 704 -12.82 15.88 32.81
N ALA A 705 -14.06 15.88 33.30
CA ALA A 705 -14.45 15.18 34.51
C ALA A 705 -14.59 13.65 34.35
N GLN A 706 -14.66 13.12 33.13
CA GLN A 706 -14.87 11.70 32.84
C GLN A 706 -14.04 11.25 31.63
N PRO A 707 -13.54 9.99 31.60
CA PRO A 707 -12.87 9.43 30.43
C PRO A 707 -13.86 9.10 29.31
N LYS A 708 -13.51 9.46 28.07
CA LYS A 708 -14.21 9.02 26.85
C LYS A 708 -13.65 7.68 26.40
N ASP A 709 -14.54 6.76 26.06
CA ASP A 709 -14.20 5.45 25.52
C ASP A 709 -13.85 5.58 24.03
N LEU A 710 -12.72 4.97 23.64
CA LEU A 710 -12.18 5.02 22.28
C LEU A 710 -12.43 3.73 21.49
N GLY A 711 -12.71 2.63 22.21
CA GLY A 711 -13.03 1.33 21.63
C GLY A 711 -12.54 0.17 22.47
N SER A 712 -12.98 -1.03 22.10
CA SER A 712 -12.53 -2.31 22.67
C SER A 712 -12.16 -3.28 21.54
N ILE A 713 -11.12 -4.07 21.74
CA ILE A 713 -10.60 -5.07 20.78
C ILE A 713 -10.45 -6.43 21.45
N GLN A 714 -10.43 -7.50 20.66
CA GLN A 714 -9.95 -8.83 21.06
C GLN A 714 -8.56 -9.03 20.45
N VAL A 715 -7.58 -9.35 21.29
CA VAL A 715 -6.15 -9.51 20.90
C VAL A 715 -5.51 -10.61 21.76
N ASN A 716 -4.83 -11.56 21.12
CA ASN A 716 -4.26 -12.73 21.78
C ASN A 716 -2.84 -12.44 22.33
N LEU A 717 -2.77 -11.56 23.33
CA LEU A 717 -1.52 -11.27 24.04
C LEU A 717 -1.23 -12.33 25.13
N PRO A 718 0.03 -12.72 25.35
CA PRO A 718 0.40 -13.65 26.41
C PRO A 718 -0.06 -13.16 27.79
N GLN A 719 -0.40 -14.08 28.68
CA GLN A 719 -0.90 -13.77 30.03
C GLN A 719 0.05 -12.87 30.83
N THR A 720 1.37 -13.00 30.63
CA THR A 720 2.35 -11.99 31.03
C THR A 720 2.79 -11.20 29.80
N VAL A 721 2.54 -9.89 29.78
CA VAL A 721 2.86 -8.99 28.67
C VAL A 721 3.72 -7.81 29.15
N PRO A 722 4.80 -7.45 28.44
CA PRO A 722 5.50 -6.18 28.64
C PRO A 722 4.59 -4.98 28.37
N VAL A 723 4.44 -4.09 29.34
CA VAL A 723 3.64 -2.85 29.24
C VAL A 723 4.42 -1.64 29.70
N GLY A 724 4.05 -0.46 29.23
CA GLY A 724 4.61 0.81 29.69
C GLY A 724 4.38 1.91 28.68
N VAL A 725 5.40 2.70 28.38
CA VAL A 725 5.30 3.89 27.52
C VAL A 725 6.16 3.81 26.27
N ALA A 726 5.66 4.38 25.17
CA ALA A 726 6.38 4.58 23.92
C ALA A 726 6.52 6.09 23.62
N VAL A 727 7.68 6.47 23.07
CA VAL A 727 7.99 7.86 22.69
C VAL A 727 8.37 7.92 21.21
N LEU A 728 7.72 8.83 20.48
CA LEU A 728 7.59 8.78 19.03
C LEU A 728 7.87 10.14 18.39
N ASN A 729 8.56 10.12 17.26
CA ASN A 729 8.85 11.31 16.47
C ASN A 729 8.84 10.90 14.99
N ARG A 730 8.13 11.68 14.18
CA ARG A 730 8.06 11.59 12.73
C ARG A 730 8.16 13.02 12.23
N ALA A 731 9.39 13.49 11.97
CA ALA A 731 9.58 14.83 11.43
C ALA A 731 8.74 15.00 10.14
N GLN A 732 7.98 16.09 10.05
CA GLN A 732 7.35 16.49 8.78
C GLN A 732 8.47 16.74 7.75
N GLN A 733 8.15 16.68 6.45
CA GLN A 733 9.20 16.57 5.42
C GLN A 733 10.16 17.77 5.42
N GLY A 734 11.45 17.51 5.66
CA GLY A 734 12.48 18.56 5.72
C GLY A 734 12.44 19.42 6.99
N ALA A 735 11.58 19.10 7.97
CA ALA A 735 11.64 19.69 9.29
C ALA A 735 12.94 19.28 10.00
N LYS A 736 13.63 20.25 10.61
CA LYS A 736 14.90 20.02 11.30
C LYS A 736 14.70 19.12 12.52
N PRO A 737 15.73 18.34 12.92
CA PRO A 737 15.76 17.70 14.23
C PRO A 737 15.41 18.69 15.34
N SER A 738 14.48 18.30 16.18
CA SER A 738 14.10 19.06 17.36
C SER A 738 13.73 18.12 18.48
N SER A 739 14.25 18.41 19.67
CA SER A 739 14.03 17.64 20.89
C SER A 739 12.54 17.46 21.14
N PHE A 740 12.11 16.21 21.31
CA PHE A 740 10.79 15.90 21.84
C PHE A 740 10.92 15.50 23.31
N SER A 741 10.08 16.08 24.16
CA SER A 741 10.02 15.73 25.58
C SER A 741 8.60 15.37 25.96
N ALA A 742 8.43 14.15 26.48
CA ALA A 742 7.18 13.64 27.03
C ALA A 742 7.36 13.39 28.53
N ARG A 743 6.63 14.14 29.35
CA ARG A 743 6.54 13.98 30.79
C ARG A 743 5.44 12.98 31.12
N PHE A 744 5.77 11.99 31.94
CA PHE A 744 4.83 11.03 32.50
C PHE A 744 4.84 11.19 34.02
N ASP A 745 3.82 11.86 34.59
CA ASP A 745 3.81 12.13 36.05
C ASP A 745 3.78 10.84 36.87
N SER A 746 3.08 9.81 36.36
CA SER A 746 3.24 8.42 36.77
C SER A 746 2.70 7.45 35.72
N VAL A 747 3.13 6.19 35.80
CA VAL A 747 2.43 5.05 35.16
C VAL A 747 1.98 4.10 36.27
N THR A 748 0.69 3.80 36.32
CA THR A 748 0.10 2.88 37.30
C THR A 748 -0.59 1.72 36.61
N ALA A 749 -0.18 0.49 36.91
CA ALA A 749 -0.90 -0.73 36.57
C ALA A 749 -1.61 -1.27 37.82
N ARG A 750 -2.94 -1.41 37.76
CA ARG A 750 -3.78 -1.97 38.85
C ARG A 750 -4.52 -3.21 38.35
N CYS A 751 -4.51 -4.30 39.13
CA CYS A 751 -5.57 -5.30 39.09
C CYS A 751 -6.47 -5.12 40.33
#